data_AF-A0A2M7IUF6-F1
#
_entry.id   AF-A0A2M7IUF6-F1
#
_cell.length_a   1.000
_cell.length_b   1.000
_cell.length_c   1.000
_cell.angle_alpha   90.00
_cell.angle_beta   90.00
_cell.angle_gamma   90.00
#
_symmetry.space_group_name_H-M   'P 1'
#
loop_
_entity.id
_entity.type
_entity.pdbx_description
1 polymer ?
#
loop_
_entity_poly.entity_id
_entity_poly.type
_entity_poly.pdbx_seq_one_letter_code
_entity_poly.pdbx_strand_id
1 'polypeptide(L)'
;NATLFQPDSSDATRHGMGLQLAVRGFQWASFLAENTIFWLYDIKNEGTYNFKKADFGTVVGTLAGGDGDSGDDLGYFDIDAWITYSWDNDGVGNHGQKVGYVGYAFLESPGNPFDGIDNDDDSPNPLAKTFIKADFDTAGVIYKAGDNVVLIDPLTYVRSLHPVVSPVDTVYSMGTRFIITAGVSKFREGHIASWSQDRKIAYPDPSAYDGIDNDLDGLIDENESIDFLTRNAKGLLGLRYKDYKNNIAVDDPLIDEKRDNPAGNMISSYVPNPDGNVVLKLHYAGDEDGDWDPSVDDVGSDGVGKDDANYIRPDADGTEGNGIPDQGEPNFGRTDPHESDQIGLTSFNFFNQQASPDLSDDQTVWTRMFPGRFDVVPPTPMDGDFIYASGYFPLKANQTERFSVALLFGVDYSDITRSKIIVQQIYNAGYKFPQPPRKPKITVTQEDGNAVIYWDGEPVENSKDFISKKKDFQGYKIYRATDAGFIDSRQITSALGTLSFDKPLVQYDLKDSISGFFYPSAALMEQVGGTTYYLGSNTGIINRFIDSTVMKGQTYYYAVCAYDAGDAKLDIFPSENSKYIDRTSSGQIVTDDNTGYITPGFRPTGYAPAKLGLLQKSANFRGTGTVQVELIDDHAVHANNQYQIAFQDTALQGYTSNWSLIDLVTPDTVQIPSLSAQYIVKPGEIITVPKGVEIVVNGDSRTTDTTIYAGTMDTLVNKSTKFNGETKVVHGFRLQLYNEDVIKTDTAKSRFEGITSSPPPPYIFRVFPPPSSKPSLEGIAMPYDYQFEFSNAIVDTSVADTLGTNTAGNRVTAKEVTFRVKNLTTGNYINFVYFKTGTVSTSHNVIFKEEIEGTPYRTFNVIFQYGTANAPIESQGFLRIYTTKPFNRVDQITFSIDPASINNDLAKSDLDKIKVVPNPYVVTHVAESRLSSTQTSGRGEREIRFTRIPPGSKISIFTVRGELVKTLNHDDLFVGDVYWNLRTEENLDVAFGVYVFVVDAPGIGTKISKFALIK
;
A
#
# COMPACT_ATOMS: atom_id res chain seq x y z
N ASN A 1 16.65 -39.79 40.21
CA ASN A 1 15.28 -39.23 40.25
C ASN A 1 15.38 -37.73 40.38
N ALA A 2 15.59 -37.01 39.27
CA ALA A 2 15.46 -35.57 39.29
C ALA A 2 13.97 -35.24 39.48
N THR A 3 13.64 -34.55 40.56
CA THR A 3 12.32 -33.95 40.72
C THR A 3 12.16 -32.90 39.63
N LEU A 4 11.12 -33.04 38.80
CA LEU A 4 10.78 -32.05 37.78
C LEU A 4 10.63 -30.67 38.44
N PHE A 5 11.18 -29.64 37.79
CA PHE A 5 11.05 -28.26 38.26
C PHE A 5 9.56 -27.86 38.33
N GLN A 6 9.21 -27.11 39.38
CA GLN A 6 7.85 -26.69 39.70
C GLN A 6 7.78 -25.15 39.61
N PRO A 7 7.48 -24.59 38.42
CA PRO A 7 7.46 -23.15 38.19
C PRO A 7 6.25 -22.45 38.85
N ASP A 8 5.21 -23.20 39.19
CA ASP A 8 3.95 -22.67 39.70
C ASP A 8 3.54 -23.42 40.97
N SER A 9 3.56 -22.72 42.09
CA SER A 9 3.13 -23.27 43.38
C SER A 9 1.62 -23.41 43.50
N SER A 10 0.85 -22.76 42.61
CA SER A 10 -0.61 -22.84 42.56
C SER A 10 -1.12 -24.02 41.72
N ASP A 11 -0.31 -24.52 40.77
CA ASP A 11 -0.59 -25.70 39.95
C ASP A 11 0.62 -26.64 39.86
N ALA A 12 0.64 -27.66 40.72
CA ALA A 12 1.71 -28.67 40.74
C ALA A 12 1.74 -29.62 39.53
N THR A 13 0.74 -29.54 38.63
CA THR A 13 0.73 -30.27 37.35
C THR A 13 1.41 -29.50 36.22
N ARG A 14 1.63 -28.19 36.41
CA ARG A 14 2.37 -27.34 35.49
C ARG A 14 3.87 -27.57 35.66
N HIS A 15 4.50 -28.20 34.68
CA HIS A 15 5.95 -28.41 34.60
C HIS A 15 6.59 -27.50 33.54
N GLY A 16 7.91 -27.59 33.35
CA GLY A 16 8.66 -26.69 32.46
C GLY A 16 8.96 -25.35 33.13
N MET A 17 9.14 -24.28 32.35
CA MET A 17 9.51 -22.95 32.88
C MET A 17 8.32 -22.10 33.33
N GLY A 18 7.07 -22.48 33.04
CA GLY A 18 5.89 -21.67 33.40
C GLY A 18 5.79 -20.34 32.66
N LEU A 19 6.47 -20.19 31.52
CA LEU A 19 6.45 -19.00 30.68
C LEU A 19 5.40 -19.14 29.57
N GLN A 20 4.77 -18.03 29.22
CA GLN A 20 3.94 -17.86 28.03
C GLN A 20 4.68 -16.98 27.03
N LEU A 21 4.74 -17.42 25.78
CA LEU A 21 5.38 -16.70 24.68
C LEU A 21 4.32 -16.30 23.65
N ALA A 22 4.17 -15.00 23.39
CA ALA A 22 3.44 -14.50 22.23
C ALA A 22 4.45 -13.99 21.18
N VAL A 23 4.29 -14.41 19.93
CA VAL A 23 5.21 -14.09 18.83
C VAL A 23 4.47 -13.47 17.67
N ARG A 24 5.02 -12.41 17.09
CA ARG A 24 4.54 -11.78 15.86
C ARG A 24 5.69 -11.64 14.87
N GLY A 25 5.46 -12.05 13.63
CA GLY A 25 6.41 -11.89 12.53
C GLY A 25 5.79 -11.04 11.43
N PHE A 26 6.53 -10.04 10.94
CA PHE A 26 6.06 -9.17 9.86
C PHE A 26 7.19 -8.71 8.93
N GLN A 27 6.79 -8.35 7.71
CA GLN A 27 7.64 -7.82 6.64
C GLN A 27 6.84 -6.75 5.90
N TRP A 28 7.52 -5.68 5.46
CA TRP A 28 6.91 -4.62 4.67
C TRP A 28 7.31 -4.70 3.20
N ALA A 29 6.46 -4.15 2.34
CA ALA A 29 6.77 -3.96 0.92
C ALA A 29 7.44 -2.60 0.63
N SER A 30 7.58 -1.74 1.63
CA SER A 30 8.30 -0.47 1.50
C SER A 30 9.77 -0.74 1.22
N PHE A 31 10.38 -0.04 0.25
CA PHE A 31 11.79 -0.23 -0.10
C PHE A 31 12.76 0.05 1.05
N LEU A 32 12.31 0.79 2.08
CA LEU A 32 13.05 1.05 3.30
C LEU A 32 13.23 -0.20 4.19
N ALA A 33 12.33 -1.18 4.07
CA ALA A 33 12.27 -2.36 4.94
C ALA A 33 12.00 -3.69 4.21
N GLU A 34 11.97 -3.69 2.87
CA GLU A 34 11.61 -4.88 2.06
C GLU A 34 12.57 -6.06 2.24
N ASN A 35 13.83 -5.77 2.62
CA ASN A 35 14.87 -6.75 2.91
C ASN A 35 15.02 -7.01 4.42
N THR A 36 13.95 -6.85 5.20
CA THR A 36 13.97 -7.10 6.64
C THR A 36 12.75 -7.88 7.09
N ILE A 37 12.98 -8.87 7.96
CA ILE A 37 11.94 -9.58 8.69
C ILE A 37 12.05 -9.17 10.15
N PHE A 38 10.93 -8.84 10.77
CA PHE A 38 10.86 -8.41 12.15
C PHE A 38 10.16 -9.49 12.96
N TRP A 39 10.70 -9.79 14.14
CA TRP A 39 10.15 -10.74 15.09
C TRP A 39 10.01 -10.08 16.45
N LEU A 40 8.78 -10.03 16.95
CA LEU A 40 8.43 -9.42 18.23
C LEU A 40 7.98 -10.52 19.18
N TYR A 41 8.50 -10.46 20.39
CA TYR A 41 8.26 -11.46 21.41
C TYR A 41 7.81 -10.78 22.70
N ASP A 42 6.68 -11.22 23.22
CA ASP A 42 6.22 -10.91 24.58
C ASP A 42 6.34 -12.19 25.41
N ILE A 43 7.24 -12.21 26.40
CA ILE A 43 7.45 -13.34 27.33
C ILE A 43 6.84 -12.99 28.68
N LYS A 44 5.78 -13.70 29.06
CA LYS A 44 5.16 -13.56 30.38
C LYS A 44 5.53 -14.71 31.30
N ASN A 45 5.98 -14.39 32.51
CA ASN A 45 6.06 -15.38 33.59
C ASN A 45 4.67 -15.57 34.22
N GLU A 46 3.93 -16.59 33.79
CA GLU A 46 2.61 -16.91 34.35
C GLU A 46 2.70 -17.76 35.63
N GLY A 47 3.89 -18.23 35.98
CA GLY A 47 4.13 -19.00 37.21
C GLY A 47 4.23 -18.11 38.45
N THR A 48 4.53 -18.74 39.58
CA THR A 48 4.77 -18.05 40.86
C THR A 48 6.24 -18.01 41.25
N TYR A 49 7.12 -18.64 40.47
CA TYR A 49 8.56 -18.64 40.71
C TYR A 49 9.20 -17.37 40.14
N ASN A 50 9.97 -16.66 40.96
CA ASN A 50 10.77 -15.53 40.51
C ASN A 50 12.11 -16.04 39.97
N PHE A 51 12.33 -15.91 38.66
CA PHE A 51 13.63 -16.22 38.07
C PHE A 51 14.60 -15.10 38.42
N LYS A 52 15.67 -15.43 39.14
CA LYS A 52 16.72 -14.46 39.46
C LYS A 52 17.55 -14.08 38.24
N LYS A 53 17.69 -15.04 37.32
CA LYS A 53 18.43 -14.91 36.07
C LYS A 53 17.64 -15.57 34.97
N ALA A 54 17.21 -14.76 34.02
CA ALA A 54 16.70 -15.14 32.73
C ALA A 54 17.64 -14.57 31.67
N ASP A 55 17.64 -15.18 30.49
CA ASP A 55 18.44 -14.73 29.36
C ASP A 55 17.67 -15.03 28.07
N PHE A 56 17.76 -14.13 27.10
CA PHE A 56 17.29 -14.34 25.75
C PHE A 56 18.48 -14.41 24.79
N GLY A 57 18.61 -15.55 24.11
CA GLY A 57 19.63 -15.75 23.10
C GLY A 57 19.12 -16.48 21.87
N THR A 58 19.86 -16.34 20.79
CA THR A 58 19.58 -17.00 19.51
C THR A 58 20.79 -17.82 19.08
N VAL A 59 20.53 -19.08 18.71
CA VAL A 59 21.50 -19.93 18.01
C VAL A 59 21.34 -19.68 16.51
N VAL A 60 22.43 -19.34 15.83
CA VAL A 60 22.45 -19.03 14.41
C VAL A 60 23.32 -20.02 13.66
N GLY A 61 22.74 -20.62 12.62
CA GLY A 61 23.45 -21.37 11.59
C GLY A 61 22.89 -21.01 10.21
N THR A 62 23.68 -20.26 9.43
CA THR A 62 23.19 -19.57 8.23
C THR A 62 23.32 -20.41 6.96
N LEU A 63 24.26 -21.37 6.94
CA LEU A 63 24.62 -22.14 5.73
C LEU A 63 24.77 -21.20 4.52
N ALA A 64 25.57 -20.14 4.67
CA ALA A 64 25.79 -19.18 3.60
C ALA A 64 26.42 -19.92 2.38
N GLY A 65 26.07 -19.49 1.17
CA GLY A 65 26.45 -20.21 -0.05
C GLY A 65 25.69 -21.51 -0.35
N GLY A 66 25.00 -22.09 0.64
CA GLY A 66 24.15 -23.29 0.52
C GLY A 66 24.89 -24.60 0.80
N ASP A 67 24.13 -25.71 0.81
CA ASP A 67 24.68 -27.04 1.13
C ASP A 67 25.79 -27.44 0.14
N GLY A 68 26.97 -27.73 0.69
CA GLY A 68 28.20 -28.03 -0.06
C GLY A 68 29.21 -26.89 -0.15
N ASP A 69 28.88 -25.70 0.34
CA ASP A 69 29.74 -24.51 0.28
C ASP A 69 29.87 -23.74 1.59
N SER A 70 29.08 -24.05 2.63
CA SER A 70 29.18 -23.43 3.96
C SER A 70 30.52 -23.64 4.70
N GLY A 71 31.51 -24.29 4.07
CA GLY A 71 32.80 -24.62 4.65
C GLY A 71 33.71 -23.42 4.89
N ASP A 72 33.36 -22.25 4.37
CA ASP A 72 34.07 -20.98 4.54
C ASP A 72 33.16 -19.84 5.04
N ASP A 73 32.07 -20.19 5.71
CA ASP A 73 31.22 -19.23 6.41
C ASP A 73 32.01 -18.49 7.51
N LEU A 74 31.57 -17.28 7.83
CA LEU A 74 32.08 -16.49 8.95
C LEU A 74 30.93 -15.79 9.65
N GLY A 75 31.14 -15.45 10.92
CA GLY A 75 30.22 -14.66 11.73
C GLY A 75 30.97 -13.59 12.51
N TYR A 76 30.35 -12.46 12.82
CA TYR A 76 30.91 -11.39 13.65
C TYR A 76 29.81 -10.58 14.33
N PHE A 77 30.17 -9.61 15.17
CA PHE A 77 29.24 -8.79 15.94
C PHE A 77 29.67 -7.32 16.06
N ASP A 78 28.71 -6.46 16.33
CA ASP A 78 28.90 -5.08 16.78
C ASP A 78 27.98 -4.82 17.98
N ILE A 79 28.60 -4.63 19.16
CA ILE A 79 27.90 -4.44 20.43
C ILE A 79 27.17 -3.10 20.48
N ASP A 80 27.67 -2.02 19.88
CA ASP A 80 26.99 -0.71 20.06
C ASP A 80 25.78 -0.58 19.13
N ALA A 81 25.78 -1.35 18.03
CA ALA A 81 24.67 -1.43 17.10
C ALA A 81 23.73 -2.62 17.38
N TRP A 82 24.00 -3.38 18.46
CA TRP A 82 23.33 -4.63 18.86
C TRP A 82 23.06 -5.59 17.68
N ILE A 83 24.05 -5.78 16.82
CA ILE A 83 23.94 -6.59 15.60
C ILE A 83 25.00 -7.69 15.59
N THR A 84 24.58 -8.89 15.23
CA THR A 84 25.46 -9.98 14.81
C THR A 84 25.20 -10.28 13.34
N TYR A 85 26.17 -10.84 12.62
CA TYR A 85 26.00 -11.11 11.21
C TYR A 85 26.88 -12.26 10.73
N SER A 86 26.43 -12.91 9.68
CA SER A 86 27.15 -13.97 8.98
C SER A 86 27.23 -13.70 7.50
N TRP A 87 28.30 -14.19 6.87
CA TRP A 87 28.51 -14.13 5.44
C TRP A 87 29.36 -15.30 4.97
N ASP A 88 29.35 -15.51 3.67
CA ASP A 88 30.25 -16.44 2.97
C ASP A 88 31.54 -15.70 2.59
N ASN A 89 32.70 -16.23 2.99
CA ASN A 89 33.97 -15.53 2.92
C ASN A 89 34.44 -15.21 1.49
N ASP A 90 34.19 -16.09 0.52
CA ASP A 90 34.55 -15.83 -0.88
C ASP A 90 33.44 -15.16 -1.70
N GLY A 91 32.22 -15.16 -1.16
CA GLY A 91 31.02 -14.52 -1.70
C GLY A 91 30.39 -15.27 -2.87
N VAL A 92 30.73 -16.55 -3.06
CA VAL A 92 30.34 -17.42 -4.17
C VAL A 92 29.78 -18.75 -3.66
N GLY A 93 28.46 -18.90 -3.75
CA GLY A 93 27.75 -20.10 -3.32
C GLY A 93 28.09 -21.37 -4.10
N ASN A 94 27.55 -22.51 -3.63
CA ASN A 94 27.73 -23.86 -4.19
C ASN A 94 27.40 -24.05 -5.70
N HIS A 95 26.72 -23.09 -6.33
CA HIS A 95 26.38 -23.06 -7.75
C HIS A 95 26.92 -21.81 -8.49
N GLY A 96 27.85 -21.07 -7.89
CA GLY A 96 28.44 -19.86 -8.45
C GLY A 96 27.58 -18.59 -8.27
N GLN A 97 26.51 -18.66 -7.48
CA GLN A 97 25.67 -17.52 -7.13
C GLN A 97 26.40 -16.57 -6.19
N LYS A 98 26.15 -15.27 -6.30
CA LYS A 98 26.66 -14.32 -5.30
C LYS A 98 25.92 -14.52 -3.97
N VAL A 99 26.67 -14.50 -2.88
CA VAL A 99 26.15 -14.62 -1.52
C VAL A 99 26.24 -13.27 -0.82
N GLY A 100 25.19 -12.92 -0.09
CA GLY A 100 25.11 -11.68 0.69
C GLY A 100 25.42 -11.90 2.18
N TYR A 101 25.12 -10.87 2.96
CA TYR A 101 25.20 -10.89 4.42
C TYR A 101 23.80 -11.09 5.00
N VAL A 102 23.73 -11.84 6.10
CA VAL A 102 22.54 -11.89 6.97
C VAL A 102 22.92 -11.29 8.31
N GLY A 103 22.20 -10.25 8.72
CA GLY A 103 22.31 -9.62 10.04
C GLY A 103 21.17 -10.06 10.95
N TYR A 104 21.47 -10.20 12.24
CA TYR A 104 20.55 -10.51 13.33
C TYR A 104 20.74 -9.41 14.36
N ALA A 105 19.78 -8.50 14.44
CA ALA A 105 19.90 -7.31 15.27
C ALA A 105 18.78 -7.22 16.30
N PHE A 106 19.12 -6.91 17.55
CA PHE A 106 18.13 -6.48 18.52
C PHE A 106 17.61 -5.11 18.09
N LEU A 107 16.31 -5.00 17.85
CA LEU A 107 15.60 -3.71 17.79
C LEU A 107 15.18 -3.26 19.19
N GLU A 108 14.96 -4.24 20.05
CA GLU A 108 14.68 -4.10 21.47
C GLU A 108 15.24 -5.32 22.19
N SER A 109 15.87 -5.13 23.34
CA SER A 109 16.29 -6.22 24.24
C SER A 109 15.50 -6.18 25.55
N PRO A 110 15.54 -7.24 26.38
CA PRO A 110 15.03 -7.16 27.75
C PRO A 110 15.65 -6.00 28.54
N GLY A 111 14.88 -5.40 29.44
CA GLY A 111 15.35 -4.34 30.32
C GLY A 111 15.86 -4.87 31.68
N ASN A 112 16.79 -4.16 32.33
CA ASN A 112 17.26 -4.50 33.68
C ASN A 112 17.18 -3.34 34.69
N PRO A 113 15.98 -3.00 35.18
CA PRO A 113 15.77 -1.78 35.96
C PRO A 113 16.08 -1.93 37.45
N PHE A 114 17.12 -2.68 37.76
CA PHE A 114 17.42 -3.14 39.10
C PHE A 114 18.91 -3.08 39.46
N ASP A 115 19.82 -2.92 38.49
CA ASP A 115 21.26 -3.01 38.71
C ASP A 115 21.93 -1.67 39.02
N GLY A 116 21.28 -0.54 38.76
CA GLY A 116 21.83 0.80 38.98
C GLY A 116 22.73 1.30 37.86
N ILE A 117 22.77 0.60 36.72
CA ILE A 117 23.59 0.88 35.54
C ILE A 117 22.68 1.41 34.42
N ASP A 118 23.22 2.30 33.60
CA ASP A 118 22.63 2.80 32.35
C ASP A 118 23.07 1.86 31.22
N ASN A 119 22.31 0.80 30.98
CA ASN A 119 22.73 -0.34 30.16
C ASN A 119 22.73 -0.03 28.65
N ASP A 120 21.87 0.88 28.20
CA ASP A 120 21.79 1.35 26.81
C ASP A 120 22.45 2.71 26.55
N ASP A 121 23.04 3.34 27.59
CA ASP A 121 23.87 4.55 27.51
C ASP A 121 23.11 5.78 27.00
N ASP A 122 21.84 5.91 27.35
CA ASP A 122 20.99 7.00 26.90
C ASP A 122 20.83 8.15 27.91
N SER A 123 21.25 7.95 29.17
CA SER A 123 21.23 9.02 30.18
C SER A 123 22.16 10.18 29.78
N PRO A 124 21.62 11.40 29.60
CA PRO A 124 22.41 12.58 29.26
C PRO A 124 22.92 13.32 30.51
N ASN A 125 22.70 12.78 31.71
CA ASN A 125 22.97 13.47 32.96
C ASN A 125 24.47 13.72 33.17
N PRO A 126 24.94 14.98 33.20
CA PRO A 126 26.36 15.28 33.33
C PRO A 126 26.94 15.00 34.72
N LEU A 127 26.09 14.71 35.72
CA LEU A 127 26.51 14.36 37.07
C LEU A 127 26.70 12.85 37.26
N ALA A 128 26.08 12.03 36.41
CA ALA A 128 26.23 10.59 36.47
C ALA A 128 27.69 10.21 36.21
N LYS A 129 28.21 9.30 37.05
CA LYS A 129 29.59 8.80 36.89
C LYS A 129 29.61 7.77 35.80
N THR A 130 30.77 7.60 35.18
CA THR A 130 31.03 6.56 34.18
C THR A 130 32.07 5.59 34.72
N PHE A 131 31.93 4.30 34.40
CA PHE A 131 32.91 3.30 34.78
C PHE A 131 34.30 3.61 34.20
N ILE A 132 35.31 3.45 35.04
CA ILE A 132 36.73 3.52 34.70
C ILE A 132 37.43 2.23 35.11
N LYS A 133 38.61 1.99 34.54
CA LYS A 133 39.40 0.78 34.87
C LYS A 133 39.67 0.58 36.36
N ALA A 134 39.70 1.65 37.15
CA ALA A 134 39.97 1.59 38.59
C ALA A 134 38.81 0.97 39.39
N ASP A 135 37.58 1.02 38.88
CA ASP A 135 36.41 0.47 39.56
C ASP A 135 36.50 -1.07 39.63
N PHE A 136 37.14 -1.70 38.65
CA PHE A 136 37.35 -3.16 38.58
C PHE A 136 38.70 -3.65 39.17
N ASP A 137 39.42 -2.82 39.94
CA ASP A 137 40.80 -3.08 40.35
C ASP A 137 40.96 -4.37 41.19
N THR A 138 42.09 -5.05 40.95
CA THR A 138 42.59 -6.25 41.64
C THR A 138 42.79 -6.11 43.14
N ALA A 139 42.92 -4.88 43.66
CA ALA A 139 43.13 -4.65 45.08
C ALA A 139 41.87 -4.87 45.93
N GLY A 140 40.68 -4.71 45.33
CA GLY A 140 39.36 -4.71 45.99
C GLY A 140 39.13 -3.49 46.92
N VAL A 141 37.88 -3.26 47.28
CA VAL A 141 37.45 -2.24 48.25
C VAL A 141 37.61 -2.77 49.68
N ILE A 142 38.13 -1.92 50.58
CA ILE A 142 38.28 -2.21 52.02
C ILE A 142 37.54 -1.16 52.82
N TYR A 143 36.50 -1.58 53.54
CA TYR A 143 35.71 -0.70 54.41
C TYR A 143 36.27 -0.62 55.82
N LYS A 144 36.45 0.61 56.34
CA LYS A 144 36.81 0.90 57.73
C LYS A 144 35.56 1.09 58.57
N ALA A 145 35.73 1.06 59.88
CA ALA A 145 34.65 1.35 60.82
C ALA A 145 34.10 2.77 60.58
N GLY A 146 32.79 2.87 60.36
CA GLY A 146 32.11 4.13 60.03
C GLY A 146 32.01 4.46 58.54
N ASP A 147 32.67 3.71 57.65
CA ASP A 147 32.40 3.81 56.21
C ASP A 147 31.02 3.23 55.92
N ASN A 148 30.32 3.77 54.91
CA ASN A 148 29.01 3.25 54.51
C ASN A 148 29.16 2.20 53.42
N VAL A 149 28.45 1.08 53.59
CA VAL A 149 28.13 0.12 52.54
C VAL A 149 26.68 0.28 52.11
N VAL A 150 26.35 -0.15 50.90
CA VAL A 150 24.98 -0.16 50.39
C VAL A 150 24.43 -1.59 50.52
N LEU A 151 23.24 -1.71 51.10
CA LEU A 151 22.53 -2.97 51.24
C LEU A 151 21.25 -2.95 50.40
N ILE A 152 21.04 -4.01 49.63
CA ILE A 152 19.92 -4.15 48.69
C ILE A 152 18.93 -5.20 49.20
N ASP A 153 17.64 -4.84 49.26
CA ASP A 153 16.57 -5.80 49.56
C ASP A 153 16.31 -6.74 48.35
N PRO A 154 16.37 -8.07 48.52
CA PRO A 154 16.30 -9.02 47.40
C PRO A 154 14.94 -9.15 46.71
N LEU A 155 13.88 -8.57 47.27
CA LEU A 155 12.53 -8.64 46.69
C LEU A 155 12.15 -7.32 46.04
N THR A 156 12.46 -6.21 46.72
CA THR A 156 12.06 -4.86 46.33
C THR A 156 13.16 -4.08 45.62
N TYR A 157 14.42 -4.54 45.69
CA TYR A 157 15.62 -3.85 45.16
C TYR A 157 15.87 -2.46 45.76
N VAL A 158 15.22 -2.16 46.89
CA VAL A 158 15.43 -0.92 47.64
C VAL A 158 16.82 -0.94 48.28
N ARG A 159 17.56 0.14 48.10
CA ARG A 159 18.92 0.35 48.63
C ARG A 159 18.91 1.14 49.92
N SER A 160 19.79 0.77 50.86
CA SER A 160 19.94 1.45 52.15
C SER A 160 21.40 1.56 52.57
N LEU A 161 21.78 2.69 53.17
CA LEU A 161 23.13 2.90 53.70
C LEU A 161 23.27 2.26 55.08
N HIS A 162 24.32 1.47 55.25
CA HIS A 162 24.68 0.86 56.53
C HIS A 162 26.11 1.24 56.93
N PRO A 163 26.33 1.90 58.08
CA PRO A 163 27.66 2.23 58.56
C PRO A 163 28.34 0.99 59.15
N VAL A 164 29.53 0.65 58.65
CA VAL A 164 30.28 -0.54 59.05
C VAL A 164 30.67 -0.48 60.52
N VAL A 165 30.34 -1.53 61.27
CA VAL A 165 30.63 -1.69 62.70
C VAL A 165 31.93 -2.48 62.92
N SER A 166 32.71 -2.08 63.94
CA SER A 166 33.96 -2.74 64.34
C SER A 166 33.74 -3.76 65.47
N PRO A 167 34.54 -4.85 65.57
CA PRO A 167 35.61 -5.26 64.66
C PRO A 167 35.13 -6.13 63.49
N VAL A 168 33.96 -6.74 63.64
CA VAL A 168 33.32 -7.60 62.64
C VAL A 168 31.86 -7.19 62.54
N ASP A 169 31.42 -6.89 61.33
CA ASP A 169 30.03 -6.62 60.98
C ASP A 169 29.48 -7.75 60.11
N THR A 170 28.22 -8.14 60.31
CA THR A 170 27.56 -9.16 59.50
C THR A 170 26.29 -8.59 58.94
N VAL A 171 26.29 -8.37 57.64
CA VAL A 171 25.18 -7.74 56.90
C VAL A 171 24.63 -8.70 55.85
N TYR A 172 23.41 -8.40 55.39
CA TYR A 172 22.77 -9.14 54.30
C TYR A 172 22.42 -8.15 53.19
N SER A 173 22.85 -8.45 51.98
CA SER A 173 22.52 -7.71 50.75
C SER A 173 22.14 -8.73 49.67
N MET A 174 21.08 -8.49 48.89
CA MET A 174 20.55 -9.43 47.90
C MET A 174 20.25 -10.85 48.47
N GLY A 175 19.97 -10.93 49.77
CA GLY A 175 19.76 -12.20 50.49
C GLY A 175 21.05 -13.00 50.74
N THR A 176 22.21 -12.46 50.36
CA THR A 176 23.55 -13.03 50.59
C THR A 176 24.16 -12.45 51.85
N ARG A 177 24.85 -13.29 52.63
CA ARG A 177 25.49 -12.89 53.89
C ARG A 177 26.92 -12.43 53.66
N PHE A 178 27.24 -11.21 54.07
CA PHE A 178 28.59 -10.64 54.03
C PHE A 178 29.16 -10.48 55.44
N ILE A 179 30.45 -10.81 55.61
CA ILE A 179 31.19 -10.66 56.88
C ILE A 179 32.31 -9.64 56.67
N ILE A 180 32.12 -8.44 57.22
CA ILE A 180 33.02 -7.31 57.08
C ILE A 180 33.89 -7.22 58.33
N THR A 181 35.16 -7.59 58.22
CA THR A 181 36.16 -7.26 59.25
C THR A 181 36.72 -5.88 58.91
N ALA A 182 36.37 -4.87 59.71
CA ALA A 182 36.68 -3.48 59.40
C ALA A 182 38.19 -3.26 59.19
N GLY A 183 38.56 -2.72 58.02
CA GLY A 183 39.93 -2.48 57.59
C GLY A 183 40.70 -3.71 57.10
N VAL A 184 40.04 -4.88 57.01
CA VAL A 184 40.68 -6.17 56.67
C VAL A 184 39.97 -6.89 55.53
N SER A 185 38.65 -7.04 55.58
CA SER A 185 37.89 -7.70 54.50
C SER A 185 38.04 -6.92 53.19
N LYS A 186 38.25 -7.65 52.10
CA LYS A 186 38.33 -7.11 50.74
C LYS A 186 37.11 -7.59 49.96
N PHE A 187 36.47 -6.66 49.27
CA PHE A 187 35.34 -6.93 48.38
C PHE A 187 35.70 -6.48 46.97
N ARG A 188 35.20 -7.19 45.96
CA ARG A 188 35.56 -6.95 44.57
C ARG A 188 34.48 -7.56 43.68
N GLU A 189 34.20 -6.89 42.57
CA GLU A 189 33.19 -7.26 41.60
C GLU A 189 33.69 -7.05 40.17
N GLY A 190 33.01 -7.68 39.21
CA GLY A 190 33.06 -7.36 37.78
C GLY A 190 34.33 -7.59 36.97
N HIS A 191 35.44 -7.90 37.61
CA HIS A 191 36.74 -7.99 36.95
C HIS A 191 36.88 -9.18 35.99
N ILE A 192 37.84 -9.06 35.06
CA ILE A 192 38.28 -10.21 34.26
C ILE A 192 39.05 -11.22 35.13
N ALA A 193 38.47 -12.39 35.38
CA ALA A 193 39.10 -13.49 36.14
C ALA A 193 40.25 -14.14 35.37
N SER A 194 40.07 -14.35 34.06
CA SER A 194 41.10 -14.96 33.23
C SER A 194 41.00 -14.52 31.78
N TRP A 195 42.13 -14.62 31.07
CA TRP A 195 42.22 -14.32 29.66
C TRP A 195 42.69 -15.57 28.91
N SER A 196 41.93 -16.00 27.90
CA SER A 196 42.38 -17.06 27.00
C SER A 196 43.28 -16.46 25.93
N GLN A 197 44.57 -16.81 25.98
CA GLN A 197 45.54 -16.34 24.99
C GLN A 197 45.31 -16.94 23.60
N ASP A 198 44.82 -18.18 23.54
CA ASP A 198 44.59 -18.92 22.29
C ASP A 198 43.33 -18.46 21.55
N ARG A 199 42.26 -18.13 22.30
CA ARG A 199 40.99 -17.67 21.73
C ARG A 199 40.76 -16.15 21.85
N LYS A 200 41.67 -15.44 22.53
CA LYS A 200 41.58 -14.00 22.84
C LYS A 200 40.26 -13.60 23.50
N ILE A 201 39.78 -14.44 24.42
CA ILE A 201 38.53 -14.24 25.16
C ILE A 201 38.85 -13.74 26.57
N ALA A 202 38.20 -12.66 26.99
CA ALA A 202 38.07 -12.31 28.40
C ALA A 202 37.01 -13.20 29.04
N TYR A 203 37.35 -13.86 30.14
CA TYR A 203 36.38 -14.54 30.99
C TYR A 203 36.17 -13.67 32.23
N PRO A 204 35.02 -12.99 32.34
CA PRO A 204 34.65 -12.28 33.55
C PRO A 204 34.58 -13.24 34.73
N ASP A 205 34.96 -12.76 35.90
CA ASP A 205 34.73 -13.48 37.15
C ASP A 205 33.21 -13.70 37.36
N PRO A 206 32.77 -14.79 38.01
CA PRO A 206 31.36 -15.00 38.28
C PRO A 206 30.66 -13.84 39.02
N SER A 207 31.43 -13.03 39.76
CA SER A 207 30.92 -11.78 40.37
C SER A 207 30.34 -10.77 39.36
N ALA A 208 30.62 -10.91 38.07
CA ALA A 208 30.12 -10.02 37.03
C ALA A 208 28.72 -10.40 36.49
N TYR A 209 28.08 -11.43 37.04
CA TYR A 209 26.80 -11.99 36.53
C TYR A 209 26.11 -12.98 37.50
N ASP A 210 26.38 -12.90 38.81
CA ASP A 210 25.80 -13.81 39.80
C ASP A 210 24.49 -13.30 40.45
N GLY A 211 24.11 -12.05 40.16
CA GLY A 211 22.94 -11.35 40.66
C GLY A 211 23.14 -10.76 42.05
N ILE A 212 24.39 -10.48 42.44
CA ILE A 212 24.76 -10.00 43.78
C ILE A 212 25.73 -8.81 43.65
N ASP A 213 25.39 -7.71 44.33
CA ASP A 213 26.32 -6.64 44.69
C ASP A 213 27.42 -7.19 45.62
N ASN A 214 28.54 -7.62 45.03
CA ASN A 214 29.64 -8.29 45.71
C ASN A 214 30.57 -7.31 46.42
N ASP A 215 30.62 -6.06 45.96
CA ASP A 215 31.49 -5.03 46.52
C ASP A 215 30.79 -4.10 47.53
N LEU A 216 29.46 -4.17 47.62
CA LEU A 216 28.56 -3.42 48.49
C LEU A 216 28.50 -1.92 48.20
N ASP A 217 28.60 -1.54 46.92
CA ASP A 217 28.45 -0.17 46.45
C ASP A 217 27.06 0.21 45.94
N GLY A 218 26.18 -0.79 45.80
CA GLY A 218 24.80 -0.64 45.38
C GLY A 218 24.56 -0.93 43.90
N LEU A 219 25.59 -1.25 43.14
CA LEU A 219 25.49 -1.74 41.77
C LEU A 219 25.44 -3.27 41.79
N ILE A 220 24.82 -3.89 40.77
CA ILE A 220 24.69 -5.34 40.69
C ILE A 220 25.29 -5.80 39.37
N ASP A 221 26.14 -6.83 39.42
CA ASP A 221 26.68 -7.50 38.23
C ASP A 221 27.46 -6.57 37.30
N GLU A 222 28.22 -5.65 37.87
CA GLU A 222 29.15 -4.80 37.13
C GLU A 222 30.08 -5.67 36.29
N ASN A 223 30.40 -5.27 35.06
CA ASN A 223 31.13 -6.11 34.14
C ASN A 223 32.21 -5.34 33.38
N GLU A 224 33.47 -5.57 33.74
CA GLU A 224 34.61 -4.88 33.14
C GLU A 224 34.64 -5.01 31.61
N SER A 225 34.17 -6.15 31.07
CA SER A 225 34.16 -6.40 29.64
C SER A 225 33.13 -5.54 28.89
N ILE A 226 31.92 -5.42 29.45
CA ILE A 226 30.79 -4.72 28.82
C ILE A 226 30.88 -3.22 29.13
N ASP A 227 30.93 -2.90 30.42
CA ASP A 227 30.72 -1.54 30.93
C ASP A 227 31.91 -0.62 30.67
N PHE A 228 33.09 -1.20 30.37
CA PHE A 228 34.32 -0.43 30.15
C PHE A 228 35.16 -0.88 28.95
N LEU A 229 35.67 -2.13 28.91
CA LEU A 229 36.72 -2.52 27.95
C LEU A 229 36.26 -2.43 26.49
N THR A 230 35.08 -2.95 26.18
CA THR A 230 34.56 -2.97 24.81
C THR A 230 34.28 -1.54 24.31
N ARG A 231 33.67 -0.71 25.15
CA ARG A 231 33.36 0.69 24.85
C ARG A 231 34.63 1.52 24.64
N ASN A 232 35.59 1.40 25.56
CA ASN A 232 36.86 2.12 25.48
C ASN A 232 37.70 1.69 24.26
N ALA A 233 37.59 0.43 23.80
CA ALA A 233 38.25 -0.02 22.57
C ALA A 233 37.78 0.75 21.31
N LYS A 234 36.58 1.33 21.35
CA LYS A 234 36.00 2.20 20.31
C LYS A 234 36.15 3.70 20.60
N GLY A 235 36.79 4.06 21.72
CA GLY A 235 36.96 5.45 22.15
C GLY A 235 35.75 6.05 22.84
N LEU A 236 34.78 5.23 23.27
CA LEU A 236 33.63 5.64 24.09
C LEU A 236 34.00 5.64 25.58
N LEU A 237 33.25 6.40 26.38
CA LEU A 237 33.32 6.32 27.84
C LEU A 237 32.65 5.02 28.33
N GLY A 238 32.98 4.58 29.55
CA GLY A 238 32.25 3.50 30.19
C GLY A 238 30.79 3.87 30.46
N LEU A 239 29.94 2.88 30.73
CA LEU A 239 28.52 3.10 31.03
C LEU A 239 28.33 3.98 32.27
N ARG A 240 27.21 4.70 32.31
CA ARG A 240 26.84 5.50 33.47
C ARG A 240 26.22 4.63 34.56
N TYR A 241 26.25 5.12 35.79
CA TYR A 241 25.65 4.43 36.92
C TYR A 241 25.27 5.38 38.05
N LYS A 242 24.42 4.89 38.96
CA LYS A 242 23.99 5.59 40.18
C LYS A 242 25.01 5.43 41.30
N ASP A 243 25.59 6.53 41.78
CA ASP A 243 26.47 6.50 42.95
C ASP A 243 25.66 6.66 44.23
N TYR A 244 25.18 5.53 44.76
CA TYR A 244 24.37 5.47 45.98
C TYR A 244 25.13 5.88 47.24
N LYS A 245 26.45 5.68 47.29
CA LYS A 245 27.30 6.05 48.44
C LYS A 245 27.36 7.56 48.62
N ASN A 246 27.46 8.31 47.51
CA ASN A 246 27.58 9.76 47.51
C ASN A 246 26.28 10.49 47.14
N ASN A 247 25.21 9.76 46.84
CA ASN A 247 23.91 10.28 46.44
C ASN A 247 24.02 11.17 45.18
N ILE A 248 24.71 10.68 44.15
CA ILE A 248 24.90 11.37 42.87
C ILE A 248 24.15 10.59 41.78
N ALA A 249 23.33 11.29 41.00
CA ALA A 249 22.49 10.73 39.92
C ALA A 249 21.52 9.60 40.36
N VAL A 250 21.28 9.42 41.66
CA VAL A 250 20.37 8.38 42.18
C VAL A 250 18.91 8.63 41.83
N ASP A 251 18.56 9.87 41.47
CA ASP A 251 17.25 10.35 41.04
C ASP A 251 17.16 10.55 39.51
N ASP A 252 18.18 10.09 38.78
CA ASP A 252 18.14 10.05 37.32
C ASP A 252 17.09 9.03 36.86
N PRO A 253 16.04 9.47 36.14
CA PRO A 253 15.00 8.57 35.66
C PRO A 253 15.49 7.65 34.55
N LEU A 254 16.37 8.13 33.67
CA LEU A 254 16.96 7.41 32.51
C LEU A 254 18.03 6.37 32.93
N ILE A 255 18.05 5.98 34.20
CA ILE A 255 18.87 4.87 34.69
C ILE A 255 17.92 3.98 35.47
N ASP A 256 17.92 2.66 35.21
CA ASP A 256 16.94 1.69 35.71
C ASP A 256 15.47 1.94 35.28
N GLU A 257 15.24 2.35 34.04
CA GLU A 257 13.91 2.71 33.52
C GLU A 257 12.97 1.52 33.40
N LYS A 258 11.66 1.78 33.55
CA LYS A 258 10.65 0.72 33.52
C LYS A 258 9.54 1.10 32.57
N ARG A 259 8.96 0.08 31.94
CA ARG A 259 7.80 0.25 31.06
C ARG A 259 6.45 -0.05 31.72
N ASP A 260 6.46 -0.49 32.97
CA ASP A 260 5.28 -0.96 33.71
C ASP A 260 4.93 -0.09 34.93
N ASN A 261 5.70 0.96 35.17
CA ASN A 261 5.40 2.01 36.14
C ASN A 261 4.23 2.91 35.66
N PRO A 262 3.52 3.53 36.61
CA PRO A 262 2.59 4.61 36.29
C PRO A 262 3.34 5.94 36.10
N ALA A 263 2.69 6.94 35.50
CA ALA A 263 3.26 8.27 35.24
C ALA A 263 3.92 8.94 36.46
N GLY A 264 3.45 8.66 37.68
CA GLY A 264 4.07 9.16 38.91
C GLY A 264 3.88 10.66 39.12
N ASN A 265 4.85 11.31 39.77
CA ASN A 265 4.83 12.75 40.02
C ASN A 265 5.63 13.49 38.94
N MET A 266 5.33 14.77 38.71
CA MET A 266 6.18 15.62 37.87
C MET A 266 7.56 15.83 38.49
N ILE A 267 8.61 15.61 37.71
CA ILE A 267 10.02 15.79 38.09
C ILE A 267 10.75 16.68 37.09
N SER A 268 11.88 17.28 37.51
CA SER A 268 12.80 17.95 36.60
C SER A 268 14.06 17.12 36.42
N SER A 269 14.28 16.56 35.24
CA SER A 269 15.46 15.75 34.92
C SER A 269 16.11 16.15 33.59
N TYR A 270 17.32 15.64 33.35
CA TYR A 270 18.02 15.88 32.09
C TYR A 270 17.53 14.89 31.04
N VAL A 271 17.00 15.41 29.94
CA VAL A 271 16.49 14.59 28.83
C VAL A 271 17.13 15.03 27.51
N PRO A 272 17.31 14.10 26.55
CA PRO A 272 17.78 14.44 25.21
C PRO A 272 16.63 15.06 24.39
N ASN A 273 16.91 16.16 23.68
CA ASN A 273 15.99 16.62 22.62
C ASN A 273 16.22 15.82 21.32
N PRO A 274 15.24 15.81 20.40
CA PRO A 274 15.40 15.19 19.08
C PRO A 274 16.58 15.71 18.24
N ASP A 275 17.12 16.90 18.56
CA ASP A 275 18.29 17.48 17.92
C ASP A 275 19.63 17.09 18.60
N GLY A 276 19.57 16.22 19.61
CA GLY A 276 20.70 15.73 20.40
C GLY A 276 21.17 16.67 21.51
N ASN A 277 20.51 17.81 21.72
CA ASN A 277 20.86 18.71 22.82
C ASN A 277 20.23 18.26 24.13
N VAL A 278 21.00 18.30 25.21
CA VAL A 278 20.54 17.95 26.56
C VAL A 278 19.87 19.15 27.23
N VAL A 279 18.67 18.96 27.77
CA VAL A 279 17.93 20.00 28.49
C VAL A 279 17.37 19.49 29.82
N LEU A 280 17.25 20.38 30.79
CA LEU A 280 16.51 20.11 32.03
C LEU A 280 15.01 20.35 31.75
N LYS A 281 14.21 19.29 31.66
CA LYS A 281 12.78 19.35 31.31
C LYS A 281 11.92 19.01 32.54
N LEU A 282 10.71 19.55 32.62
CA LEU A 282 9.70 19.15 33.60
C LEU A 282 8.75 18.16 32.91
N HIS A 283 8.70 16.91 33.38
CA HIS A 283 7.95 15.81 32.78
C HIS A 283 7.45 14.84 33.86
N TYR A 284 6.62 13.86 33.50
CA TYR A 284 6.15 12.84 34.45
C TYR A 284 7.28 11.85 34.76
N ALA A 285 7.36 11.37 36.00
CA ALA A 285 8.47 10.50 36.44
C ALA A 285 8.49 9.11 35.78
N GLY A 286 7.38 8.66 35.21
CA GLY A 286 7.32 7.44 34.41
C GLY A 286 7.26 7.68 32.91
N ASP A 287 7.49 8.92 32.47
CA ASP A 287 7.76 9.32 31.08
C ASP A 287 9.23 9.76 31.10
N GLU A 288 10.14 8.80 31.28
CA GLU A 288 11.51 9.03 31.76
C GLU A 288 12.36 9.91 30.81
N ASP A 289 12.21 9.75 29.50
CA ASP A 289 12.85 10.60 28.47
C ASP A 289 12.05 11.89 28.18
N GLY A 290 10.84 11.97 28.74
CA GLY A 290 10.00 13.13 28.75
C GLY A 290 9.39 13.45 27.39
N ASP A 291 9.32 12.54 26.44
CA ASP A 291 8.90 12.83 25.07
C ASP A 291 7.37 12.79 24.85
N TRP A 292 6.59 12.30 25.83
CA TRP A 292 5.13 12.31 25.81
C TRP A 292 4.54 13.72 25.74
N ASP A 293 3.69 13.98 24.75
CA ASP A 293 3.01 15.26 24.56
C ASP A 293 1.48 15.14 24.75
N PRO A 294 0.88 15.79 25.77
CA PRO A 294 -0.55 15.71 26.06
C PRO A 294 -1.46 16.23 24.93
N SER A 295 -0.92 16.94 23.94
CA SER A 295 -1.70 17.43 22.80
C SER A 295 -1.88 16.42 21.67
N VAL A 296 -1.03 15.38 21.62
CA VAL A 296 -1.01 14.38 20.54
C VAL A 296 -1.03 12.94 21.04
N ASP A 297 -0.53 12.67 22.24
CA ASP A 297 -0.35 11.32 22.79
C ASP A 297 -1.43 10.95 23.82
N ASP A 298 -2.18 11.91 24.36
CA ASP A 298 -3.31 11.72 25.30
C ASP A 298 -4.55 11.17 24.56
N VAL A 299 -4.45 9.93 24.10
CA VAL A 299 -5.44 9.22 23.28
C VAL A 299 -6.15 8.11 24.02
N GLY A 300 -5.78 7.84 25.28
CA GLY A 300 -6.34 6.79 26.11
C GLY A 300 -5.63 5.43 25.98
N SER A 301 -6.02 4.51 26.87
CA SER A 301 -5.38 3.21 27.08
C SER A 301 -5.59 2.22 25.93
N ASP A 302 -6.57 2.48 25.06
CA ASP A 302 -6.76 1.74 23.81
C ASP A 302 -5.87 2.22 22.65
N GLY A 303 -5.20 3.37 22.83
CA GLY A 303 -4.29 3.97 21.85
C GLY A 303 -5.00 4.65 20.67
N VAL A 304 -6.32 4.90 20.75
CA VAL A 304 -7.15 5.39 19.65
C VAL A 304 -7.78 6.74 20.00
N GLY A 305 -7.21 7.82 19.48
CA GLY A 305 -7.73 9.16 19.71
C GLY A 305 -8.94 9.51 18.83
N LYS A 306 -9.71 10.53 19.24
CA LYS A 306 -10.89 11.08 18.53
C LYS A 306 -10.78 11.28 17.01
N ASP A 307 -9.57 11.49 16.48
CA ASP A 307 -9.30 11.78 15.07
C ASP A 307 -8.93 10.50 14.26
N ASP A 308 -8.89 9.33 14.91
CA ASP A 308 -8.66 8.03 14.28
C ASP A 308 -9.91 7.49 13.56
N ALA A 309 -9.72 6.74 12.47
CA ALA A 309 -10.82 6.16 11.70
C ALA A 309 -11.56 5.03 12.44
N ASN A 310 -10.89 4.39 13.40
CA ASN A 310 -11.42 3.33 14.25
C ASN A 310 -11.98 3.88 15.57
N TYR A 311 -11.99 5.19 15.79
CA TYR A 311 -12.56 5.79 16.98
C TYR A 311 -14.06 5.55 17.07
N ILE A 312 -14.49 4.80 18.08
CA ILE A 312 -15.91 4.48 18.32
C ILE A 312 -16.50 5.40 19.39
N ARG A 313 -15.78 5.59 20.50
CA ARG A 313 -16.19 6.39 21.67
C ARG A 313 -14.97 6.60 22.58
N PRO A 314 -15.04 7.52 23.55
CA PRO A 314 -14.01 7.64 24.57
C PRO A 314 -13.85 6.40 25.43
N ASP A 315 -12.63 6.23 25.95
CA ASP A 315 -12.28 5.14 26.83
C ASP A 315 -13.12 5.11 28.10
N ALA A 316 -13.56 3.90 28.45
CA ALA A 316 -14.51 3.71 29.54
C ALA A 316 -13.87 3.88 30.93
N ASP A 317 -12.55 3.75 31.03
CA ASP A 317 -11.76 4.01 32.23
C ASP A 317 -11.43 5.51 32.42
N GLY A 318 -11.67 6.34 31.40
CA GLY A 318 -11.51 7.80 31.46
C GLY A 318 -10.07 8.28 31.26
N THR A 319 -9.23 7.49 30.61
CA THR A 319 -7.83 7.85 30.30
C THR A 319 -7.74 8.87 29.16
N GLU A 320 -8.60 8.81 28.14
CA GLU A 320 -8.55 9.76 27.01
C GLU A 320 -8.80 11.22 27.44
N GLY A 321 -7.86 12.11 27.12
CA GLY A 321 -7.94 13.56 27.29
C GLY A 321 -7.77 14.04 28.73
N ASN A 322 -7.13 13.25 29.61
CA ASN A 322 -7.02 13.54 31.03
C ASN A 322 -5.76 14.36 31.39
N GLY A 323 -4.82 14.54 30.45
CA GLY A 323 -3.56 15.26 30.62
C GLY A 323 -2.49 14.53 31.45
N ILE A 324 -2.62 13.21 31.60
CA ILE A 324 -1.74 12.32 32.36
C ILE A 324 -1.40 11.13 31.46
N PRO A 325 -0.12 10.77 31.28
CA PRO A 325 0.26 9.60 30.51
C PRO A 325 -0.36 8.31 31.08
N ASP A 326 -1.01 7.53 30.24
CA ASP A 326 -1.66 6.27 30.59
C ASP A 326 -1.14 5.09 29.75
N GLN A 327 -1.03 3.92 30.39
CA GLN A 327 -0.47 2.72 29.76
C GLN A 327 -1.26 2.29 28.50
N GLY A 328 -0.63 2.39 27.32
CA GLY A 328 -1.28 2.12 26.02
C GLY A 328 -1.30 3.32 25.08
N GLU A 329 -1.06 4.52 25.61
CA GLU A 329 -0.84 5.73 24.82
C GLU A 329 0.50 5.68 24.09
N PRO A 330 0.68 6.36 22.94
CA PRO A 330 1.98 6.53 22.29
C PRO A 330 3.00 7.19 23.21
N ASN A 331 4.29 6.92 23.00
CA ASN A 331 5.39 7.56 23.73
C ASN A 331 5.22 7.45 25.26
N PHE A 332 4.66 6.32 25.72
CA PHE A 332 4.54 6.05 27.15
C PHE A 332 4.49 4.54 27.48
N GLY A 333 5.24 4.14 28.49
CA GLY A 333 5.22 2.83 29.10
C GLY A 333 5.48 1.70 28.11
N ARG A 334 4.53 0.76 28.09
CA ARG A 334 4.57 -0.43 27.22
C ARG A 334 4.55 -0.15 25.71
N THR A 335 4.31 1.07 25.26
CA THR A 335 4.33 1.44 23.83
C THR A 335 5.61 2.16 23.45
N ASP A 336 6.37 2.64 24.44
CA ASP A 336 7.64 3.33 24.24
C ASP A 336 8.81 2.42 24.57
N PRO A 337 9.62 2.02 23.58
CA PRO A 337 10.83 1.26 23.84
C PRO A 337 11.92 2.04 24.58
N HIS A 338 11.88 3.38 24.57
CA HIS A 338 12.86 4.25 25.21
C HIS A 338 12.66 4.37 26.73
N GLU A 339 11.56 3.85 27.29
CA GLU A 339 11.37 3.77 28.75
C GLU A 339 11.86 2.45 29.36
N SER A 340 12.88 1.85 28.76
CA SER A 340 13.43 0.59 29.24
C SER A 340 14.93 0.67 29.20
N ASP A 341 15.53 0.40 30.35
CA ASP A 341 16.97 0.27 30.51
C ASP A 341 17.46 -1.01 29.81
N GLN A 342 17.68 -0.92 28.50
CA GLN A 342 17.88 -2.07 27.63
C GLN A 342 19.29 -2.64 27.77
N ILE A 343 19.37 -3.94 28.04
CA ILE A 343 20.66 -4.62 28.29
C ILE A 343 21.51 -4.76 27.01
N GLY A 344 20.86 -4.85 25.85
CA GLY A 344 21.52 -4.98 24.55
C GLY A 344 22.20 -6.33 24.31
N LEU A 345 23.24 -6.31 23.47
CA LEU A 345 24.05 -7.48 23.10
C LEU A 345 25.24 -7.64 24.06
N THR A 346 25.18 -8.63 24.96
CA THR A 346 26.20 -8.80 26.01
C THR A 346 27.07 -10.05 25.86
N SER A 347 26.71 -10.96 24.95
CA SER A 347 27.54 -12.13 24.65
C SER A 347 27.49 -12.56 23.18
N PHE A 348 28.63 -13.08 22.72
CA PHE A 348 28.81 -13.69 21.40
C PHE A 348 29.77 -14.88 21.50
N ASN A 349 29.28 -16.08 21.25
CA ASN A 349 30.06 -17.31 21.17
C ASN A 349 30.08 -17.87 19.75
N PHE A 350 31.22 -17.84 19.08
CA PHE A 350 31.46 -18.47 17.78
C PHE A 350 31.99 -19.91 17.94
N PHE A 351 31.54 -20.85 17.11
CA PHE A 351 31.99 -22.23 17.12
C PHE A 351 31.83 -22.90 15.74
N ASN A 352 32.64 -23.94 15.49
CA ASN A 352 32.49 -24.77 14.31
C ASN A 352 31.69 -26.04 14.62
N GLN A 353 31.39 -26.82 13.57
CA GLN A 353 30.65 -28.08 13.68
C GLN A 353 31.21 -29.08 14.71
N GLN A 354 32.53 -29.14 14.92
CA GLN A 354 33.14 -30.05 15.91
C GLN A 354 32.93 -29.58 17.35
N ALA A 355 32.75 -28.28 17.53
CA ALA A 355 32.52 -27.63 18.81
C ALA A 355 31.05 -27.20 18.99
N SER A 356 30.13 -27.68 18.14
CA SER A 356 28.70 -27.42 18.28
C SER A 356 28.17 -27.96 19.61
N PRO A 357 27.39 -27.16 20.37
CA PRO A 357 26.78 -27.62 21.61
C PRO A 357 25.67 -28.64 21.31
N ASP A 358 25.48 -29.61 22.22
CA ASP A 358 24.27 -30.40 22.23
C ASP A 358 23.12 -29.53 22.73
N LEU A 359 22.17 -29.19 21.86
CA LEU A 359 21.03 -28.33 22.18
C LEU A 359 20.04 -28.97 23.15
N SER A 360 20.19 -30.26 23.46
CA SER A 360 19.41 -30.94 24.50
C SER A 360 20.03 -30.83 25.90
N ASP A 361 21.26 -30.32 26.02
CA ASP A 361 21.93 -30.06 27.28
C ASP A 361 21.85 -28.57 27.65
N ASP A 362 20.79 -28.23 28.39
CA ASP A 362 20.50 -26.86 28.85
C ASP A 362 21.71 -26.21 29.55
N GLN A 363 22.49 -26.96 30.33
CA GLN A 363 23.63 -26.41 31.06
C GLN A 363 24.75 -26.00 30.10
N THR A 364 25.01 -26.81 29.07
CA THR A 364 26.01 -26.50 28.06
C THR A 364 25.62 -25.25 27.27
N VAL A 365 24.36 -25.11 26.87
CA VAL A 365 23.86 -23.91 26.19
C VAL A 365 23.93 -22.68 27.10
N TRP A 366 23.46 -22.79 28.35
CA TRP A 366 23.50 -21.70 29.33
C TRP A 366 24.91 -21.15 29.56
N THR A 367 25.91 -22.02 29.73
CA THR A 367 27.31 -21.58 29.92
C THR A 367 27.96 -20.95 28.68
N ARG A 368 27.27 -20.92 27.54
CA ARG A 368 27.76 -20.24 26.34
C ARG A 368 27.28 -18.80 26.21
N MET A 369 26.25 -18.41 26.96
CA MET A 369 25.57 -17.11 26.85
C MET A 369 25.93 -16.12 27.97
N PHE A 370 26.88 -16.44 28.85
CA PHE A 370 27.17 -15.56 29.98
C PHE A 370 27.62 -14.14 29.54
N PRO A 371 27.16 -13.08 30.25
CA PRO A 371 27.49 -11.70 29.90
C PRO A 371 28.99 -11.41 29.95
N GLY A 372 29.49 -10.63 28.99
CA GLY A 372 30.89 -10.22 28.88
C GLY A 372 31.75 -11.22 28.12
N ARG A 373 31.14 -12.27 27.54
CA ARG A 373 31.81 -13.19 26.63
C ARG A 373 31.75 -12.71 25.20
N PHE A 374 32.89 -12.29 24.66
CA PHE A 374 32.99 -11.94 23.24
C PHE A 374 34.11 -12.74 22.59
N ASP A 375 33.72 -13.78 21.83
CA ASP A 375 34.66 -14.65 21.14
C ASP A 375 35.31 -13.95 19.94
N VAL A 376 36.63 -14.00 19.84
CA VAL A 376 37.35 -13.52 18.66
C VAL A 376 37.21 -14.55 17.54
N VAL A 377 36.63 -14.10 16.43
CA VAL A 377 36.38 -14.93 15.25
C VAL A 377 37.72 -15.29 14.59
N PRO A 378 38.01 -16.57 14.32
CA PRO A 378 39.24 -16.98 13.67
C PRO A 378 39.37 -16.33 12.27
N PRO A 379 40.58 -15.93 11.84
CA PRO A 379 40.78 -15.37 10.50
C PRO A 379 40.72 -16.42 9.38
N THR A 380 40.61 -17.71 9.74
CA THR A 380 40.49 -18.80 8.77
C THR A 380 39.01 -19.14 8.61
N PRO A 381 38.46 -19.06 7.39
CA PRO A 381 37.07 -19.43 7.12
C PRO A 381 36.75 -20.87 7.51
N MET A 382 35.55 -21.11 8.05
CA MET A 382 35.09 -22.43 8.50
C MET A 382 33.56 -22.45 8.63
N ASP A 383 32.91 -23.61 8.50
CA ASP A 383 31.48 -23.80 8.85
C ASP A 383 31.20 -23.36 10.29
N GLY A 384 30.76 -22.11 10.42
CA GLY A 384 30.90 -21.29 11.62
C GLY A 384 29.55 -20.78 12.09
N ASP A 385 29.06 -21.40 13.15
CA ASP A 385 27.83 -21.03 13.84
C ASP A 385 28.14 -20.12 15.02
N PHE A 386 27.12 -19.42 15.52
CA PHE A 386 27.27 -18.65 16.75
C PHE A 386 26.01 -18.63 17.60
N ILE A 387 26.23 -18.35 18.87
CA ILE A 387 25.18 -18.01 19.82
C ILE A 387 25.43 -16.58 20.27
N TYR A 388 24.39 -15.76 20.25
CA TYR A 388 24.42 -14.44 20.86
C TYR A 388 23.25 -14.31 21.82
N ALA A 389 23.41 -13.51 22.86
CA ALA A 389 22.39 -13.34 23.87
C ALA A 389 22.39 -11.94 24.49
N SER A 390 21.27 -11.64 25.13
CA SER A 390 21.14 -10.55 26.10
C SER A 390 21.93 -10.85 27.37
N GLY A 391 22.00 -9.88 28.28
CA GLY A 391 22.52 -10.13 29.61
C GLY A 391 21.51 -10.85 30.50
N TYR A 392 21.96 -11.22 31.71
CA TYR A 392 21.04 -11.81 32.69
C TYR A 392 20.16 -10.73 33.31
N PHE A 393 18.88 -11.02 33.42
CA PHE A 393 17.92 -10.14 34.10
C PHE A 393 16.96 -10.93 34.99
N PRO A 394 16.40 -10.31 36.03
CA PRO A 394 15.39 -10.95 36.86
C PRO A 394 14.02 -10.94 36.15
N LEU A 395 13.37 -12.10 36.06
CA LEU A 395 12.00 -12.23 35.53
C LEU A 395 11.04 -12.64 36.66
N LYS A 396 10.35 -11.65 37.23
CA LYS A 396 9.44 -11.83 38.37
C LYS A 396 8.13 -12.50 37.95
N ALA A 397 7.45 -13.12 38.92
CA ALA A 397 6.12 -13.69 38.70
C ALA A 397 5.15 -12.62 38.19
N ASN A 398 4.37 -12.96 37.16
CA ASN A 398 3.44 -12.09 36.44
C ASN A 398 4.06 -10.90 35.67
N GLN A 399 5.40 -10.78 35.62
CA GLN A 399 6.09 -9.81 34.76
C GLN A 399 6.02 -10.28 33.30
N THR A 400 5.90 -9.31 32.39
CA THR A 400 6.03 -9.53 30.95
C THR A 400 7.24 -8.77 30.45
N GLU A 401 8.15 -9.48 29.79
CA GLU A 401 9.36 -8.93 29.21
C GLU A 401 9.25 -8.94 27.68
N ARG A 402 9.78 -7.90 27.03
CA ARG A 402 9.73 -7.76 25.57
C ARG A 402 11.12 -7.80 24.98
N PHE A 403 11.21 -8.36 23.79
CA PHE A 403 12.38 -8.15 22.95
C PHE A 403 11.96 -8.31 21.49
N SER A 404 12.72 -7.64 20.63
CA SER A 404 12.43 -7.54 19.20
C SER A 404 13.70 -7.75 18.40
N VAL A 405 13.63 -8.59 17.37
CA VAL A 405 14.77 -8.93 16.51
C VAL A 405 14.45 -8.62 15.04
N ALA A 406 15.41 -8.01 14.34
CA ALA A 406 15.40 -7.86 12.89
C ALA A 406 16.37 -8.85 12.24
N LEU A 407 15.87 -9.57 11.22
CA LEU A 407 16.69 -10.30 10.26
C LEU A 407 16.90 -9.40 9.04
N LEU A 408 18.15 -9.01 8.81
CA LEU A 408 18.57 -8.04 7.80
C LEU A 408 19.25 -8.78 6.66
N PHE A 409 18.79 -8.58 5.43
CA PHE A 409 19.41 -9.20 4.25
C PHE A 409 20.05 -8.10 3.39
N GLY A 410 21.36 -8.20 3.17
CA GLY A 410 22.10 -7.16 2.43
C GLY A 410 23.18 -7.74 1.54
N VAL A 411 23.66 -6.95 0.57
CA VAL A 411 24.74 -7.40 -0.34
C VAL A 411 26.11 -7.38 0.32
N ASP A 412 26.30 -6.55 1.34
CA ASP A 412 27.53 -6.41 2.11
C ASP A 412 27.24 -5.92 3.55
N TYR A 413 28.29 -5.84 4.38
CA TYR A 413 28.20 -5.33 5.75
C TYR A 413 27.66 -3.89 5.84
N SER A 414 28.03 -3.03 4.89
CA SER A 414 27.58 -1.62 4.90
C SER A 414 26.08 -1.53 4.58
N ASP A 415 25.55 -2.47 3.82
CA ASP A 415 24.13 -2.56 3.50
C ASP A 415 23.30 -2.95 4.72
N ILE A 416 23.67 -4.03 5.42
CA ILE A 416 22.93 -4.47 6.62
C ILE A 416 22.99 -3.44 7.75
N THR A 417 24.10 -2.69 7.89
CA THR A 417 24.21 -1.64 8.92
C THR A 417 23.37 -0.40 8.60
N ARG A 418 23.28 0.03 7.33
CA ARG A 418 22.31 1.06 6.92
C ARG A 418 20.87 0.61 7.12
N SER A 419 20.55 -0.63 6.72
CA SER A 419 19.23 -1.21 6.96
C SER A 419 18.90 -1.25 8.45
N LYS A 420 19.84 -1.65 9.32
CA LYS A 420 19.67 -1.60 10.79
C LYS A 420 19.25 -0.22 11.28
N ILE A 421 19.93 0.84 10.85
CA ILE A 421 19.57 2.23 11.25
C ILE A 421 18.15 2.57 10.80
N ILE A 422 17.80 2.27 9.54
CA ILE A 422 16.45 2.50 9.02
C ILE A 422 15.44 1.73 9.86
N VAL A 423 15.61 0.42 10.04
CA VAL A 423 14.62 -0.41 10.73
C VAL A 423 14.51 -0.14 12.23
N GLN A 424 15.55 0.42 12.86
CA GLN A 424 15.44 0.95 14.22
C GLN A 424 14.51 2.16 14.26
N GLN A 425 14.67 3.12 13.35
CA GLN A 425 13.77 4.28 13.26
C GLN A 425 12.32 3.85 13.01
N ILE A 426 12.13 2.81 12.18
CA ILE A 426 10.84 2.18 11.93
C ILE A 426 10.21 1.62 13.21
N TYR A 427 11.02 0.90 13.99
CA TYR A 427 10.63 0.29 15.24
C TYR A 427 10.23 1.35 16.28
N ASN A 428 11.09 2.35 16.49
CA ASN A 428 10.85 3.45 17.43
C ASN A 428 9.62 4.28 17.04
N ALA A 429 9.32 4.42 15.75
CA ALA A 429 8.10 5.09 15.28
C ALA A 429 6.81 4.23 15.39
N GLY A 430 6.86 3.06 16.03
CA GLY A 430 5.71 2.17 16.21
C GLY A 430 5.17 1.61 14.89
N TYR A 431 6.03 1.42 13.88
CA TYR A 431 5.67 0.93 12.55
C TYR A 431 4.72 1.82 11.73
N LYS A 432 4.60 3.10 12.09
CA LYS A 432 3.77 4.07 11.38
C LYS A 432 4.48 4.53 10.09
N PHE A 433 4.28 3.80 8.99
CA PHE A 433 4.70 4.22 7.64
C PHE A 433 3.63 5.02 6.90
N PRO A 434 4.02 5.87 5.95
CA PRO A 434 3.13 6.35 4.91
C PRO A 434 2.54 5.13 4.20
N GLN A 435 1.22 5.04 4.21
CA GLN A 435 0.53 3.98 3.48
C GLN A 435 0.34 4.43 2.04
N PRO A 436 0.59 3.54 1.06
CA PRO A 436 0.32 3.90 -0.33
C PRO A 436 -1.19 4.05 -0.55
N PRO A 437 -1.60 4.68 -1.67
CA PRO A 437 -3.00 4.78 -2.07
C PRO A 437 -3.68 3.41 -2.14
N ARG A 438 -5.02 3.38 -2.16
CA ARG A 438 -5.76 2.11 -2.28
C ARG A 438 -5.30 1.32 -3.52
N LYS A 439 -5.16 0.01 -3.39
CA LYS A 439 -4.77 -0.84 -4.53
C LYS A 439 -5.82 -0.76 -5.65
N PRO A 440 -5.40 -0.53 -6.91
CA PRO A 440 -6.33 -0.62 -8.04
C PRO A 440 -6.68 -2.07 -8.30
N LYS A 441 -7.97 -2.36 -8.48
CA LYS A 441 -8.42 -3.68 -8.92
C LYS A 441 -8.34 -3.76 -10.44
N ILE A 442 -7.44 -4.60 -10.97
CA ILE A 442 -7.18 -4.68 -12.40
C ILE A 442 -7.89 -5.84 -13.07
N THR A 443 -8.07 -5.74 -14.38
CA THR A 443 -8.43 -6.85 -15.26
C THR A 443 -7.44 -6.91 -16.41
N VAL A 444 -6.98 -8.12 -16.73
CA VAL A 444 -6.05 -8.38 -17.83
C VAL A 444 -6.74 -9.22 -18.89
N THR A 445 -6.78 -8.73 -20.11
CA THR A 445 -7.34 -9.39 -21.30
C THR A 445 -6.37 -9.22 -22.47
N GLN A 446 -6.78 -9.60 -23.68
CA GLN A 446 -6.01 -9.37 -24.89
C GLN A 446 -6.82 -8.80 -26.04
N GLU A 447 -6.15 -8.05 -26.91
CA GLU A 447 -6.67 -7.52 -28.17
C GLU A 447 -5.69 -7.87 -29.31
N ASP A 448 -6.09 -8.83 -30.16
CA ASP A 448 -5.27 -9.41 -31.25
C ASP A 448 -3.86 -9.87 -30.80
N GLY A 449 -3.79 -10.43 -29.59
CA GLY A 449 -2.57 -10.95 -28.98
C GLY A 449 -1.62 -9.87 -28.45
N ASN A 450 -2.11 -8.64 -28.25
CA ASN A 450 -1.51 -7.66 -27.35
C ASN A 450 -2.20 -7.77 -25.98
N ALA A 451 -1.47 -7.60 -24.89
CA ALA A 451 -2.07 -7.59 -23.56
C ALA A 451 -2.77 -6.25 -23.31
N VAL A 452 -3.97 -6.29 -22.72
CA VAL A 452 -4.76 -5.11 -22.35
C VAL A 452 -5.02 -5.18 -20.85
N ILE A 453 -4.61 -4.15 -20.13
CA ILE A 453 -4.86 -3.99 -18.70
C ILE A 453 -5.78 -2.80 -18.50
N TYR A 454 -6.84 -2.95 -17.72
CA TYR A 454 -7.73 -1.85 -17.36
C TYR A 454 -8.24 -1.99 -15.92
N TRP A 455 -8.65 -0.87 -15.32
CA TRP A 455 -9.11 -0.82 -13.94
C TRP A 455 -10.11 0.33 -13.70
N ASP A 456 -10.76 0.31 -12.53
CA ASP A 456 -11.54 1.44 -12.04
C ASP A 456 -10.65 2.35 -11.19
N GLY A 457 -10.31 3.52 -11.71
CA GLY A 457 -9.42 4.48 -11.03
C GLY A 457 -10.12 5.29 -9.94
N GLU A 458 -11.45 5.42 -9.98
CA GLU A 458 -12.20 6.28 -9.05
C GLU A 458 -11.97 5.97 -7.55
N PRO A 459 -12.02 4.71 -7.07
CA PRO A 459 -11.77 4.39 -5.67
C PRO A 459 -10.32 4.62 -5.22
N VAL A 460 -9.37 4.64 -6.17
CA VAL A 460 -7.93 4.79 -5.92
C VAL A 460 -7.53 6.26 -5.95
N GLU A 461 -7.90 6.98 -7.00
CA GLU A 461 -7.58 8.40 -7.22
C GLU A 461 -8.22 9.34 -6.19
N ASN A 462 -9.23 8.84 -5.47
CA ASN A 462 -9.89 9.55 -4.38
C ASN A 462 -9.57 8.96 -2.99
N SER A 463 -8.62 8.02 -2.89
CA SER A 463 -8.17 7.54 -1.59
C SER A 463 -7.56 8.67 -0.78
N LYS A 464 -7.79 8.62 0.53
CA LYS A 464 -7.20 9.55 1.48
C LYS A 464 -6.26 8.78 2.38
N ASP A 465 -5.14 9.42 2.68
CA ASP A 465 -4.16 8.91 3.65
C ASP A 465 -4.76 9.00 5.06
N PHE A 466 -4.51 7.97 5.86
CA PHE A 466 -5.12 7.81 7.18
C PHE A 466 -4.53 8.77 8.21
N ILE A 467 -3.27 9.19 8.04
CA ILE A 467 -2.57 10.12 8.93
C ILE A 467 -2.95 11.55 8.59
N SER A 468 -2.66 11.98 7.36
CA SER A 468 -2.84 13.36 6.91
C SER A 468 -4.29 13.73 6.59
N LYS A 469 -5.18 12.73 6.43
CA LYS A 469 -6.57 12.86 5.96
C LYS A 469 -6.71 13.56 4.60
N LYS A 470 -5.62 13.72 3.85
CA LYS A 470 -5.56 14.34 2.52
C LYS A 470 -5.65 13.29 1.42
N LYS A 471 -5.96 13.72 0.20
CA LYS A 471 -5.85 12.85 -0.97
C LYS A 471 -4.39 12.45 -1.16
N ASP A 472 -4.18 11.16 -1.35
CA ASP A 472 -2.87 10.52 -1.28
C ASP A 472 -2.32 10.12 -2.65
N PHE A 473 -3.17 10.09 -3.69
CA PHE A 473 -2.79 9.60 -5.00
C PHE A 473 -1.98 10.60 -5.84
N GLN A 474 -0.82 10.18 -6.39
CA GLN A 474 -0.01 10.95 -7.36
C GLN A 474 0.03 10.31 -8.76
N GLY A 475 0.03 8.98 -8.87
CA GLY A 475 0.09 8.31 -10.17
C GLY A 475 0.06 6.78 -10.12
N TYR A 476 0.19 6.16 -11.30
CA TYR A 476 0.32 4.72 -11.50
C TYR A 476 1.65 4.37 -12.15
N LYS A 477 2.27 3.29 -11.69
CA LYS A 477 3.34 2.58 -12.41
C LYS A 477 2.83 1.22 -12.86
N ILE A 478 3.12 0.86 -14.11
CA ILE A 478 2.76 -0.46 -14.66
C ILE A 478 4.04 -1.26 -14.80
N TYR A 479 4.07 -2.42 -14.14
CA TYR A 479 5.18 -3.37 -14.21
C TYR A 479 4.80 -4.56 -15.08
N ARG A 480 5.81 -5.13 -15.72
CA ARG A 480 5.71 -6.37 -16.47
C ARG A 480 6.90 -7.25 -16.17
N ALA A 481 6.64 -8.52 -15.93
CA ALA A 481 7.63 -9.55 -15.69
C ALA A 481 7.32 -10.81 -16.51
N THR A 482 8.36 -11.62 -16.77
CA THR A 482 8.22 -13.00 -17.26
C THR A 482 8.26 -14.03 -16.14
N ASP A 483 8.51 -13.57 -14.92
CA ASP A 483 8.52 -14.35 -13.69
C ASP A 483 7.49 -13.79 -12.69
N ALA A 484 6.80 -14.67 -11.97
CA ALA A 484 5.74 -14.27 -11.02
C ALA A 484 6.29 -13.43 -9.84
N GLY A 485 7.57 -13.62 -9.47
CA GLY A 485 8.24 -12.85 -8.43
C GLY A 485 8.77 -11.49 -8.89
N PHE A 486 8.50 -11.07 -10.14
CA PHE A 486 8.97 -9.79 -10.70
C PHE A 486 10.51 -9.62 -10.67
N ILE A 487 11.27 -10.73 -10.59
CA ILE A 487 12.73 -10.71 -10.45
C ILE A 487 13.39 -9.99 -11.64
N ASP A 488 12.84 -10.12 -12.85
CA ASP A 488 13.38 -9.49 -14.05
C ASP A 488 13.05 -7.99 -14.19
N SER A 489 12.10 -7.45 -13.40
CA SER A 489 11.87 -6.01 -13.32
C SER A 489 12.82 -5.30 -12.35
N ARG A 490 13.43 -6.02 -11.40
CA ARG A 490 14.34 -5.46 -10.39
C ARG A 490 15.69 -5.08 -11.02
N GLN A 491 15.80 -3.84 -11.48
CA GLN A 491 16.92 -3.37 -12.30
C GLN A 491 17.53 -2.03 -11.85
N ILE A 492 16.83 -1.24 -11.04
CA ILE A 492 17.32 0.08 -10.62
C ILE A 492 18.20 -0.11 -9.39
N THR A 493 19.42 0.43 -9.45
CA THR A 493 20.39 0.36 -8.36
C THR A 493 20.52 1.69 -7.63
N SER A 494 20.93 1.61 -6.37
CA SER A 494 21.47 2.74 -5.61
C SER A 494 22.77 3.26 -6.20
N ALA A 495 23.25 4.40 -5.69
CA ALA A 495 24.55 4.94 -6.06
C ALA A 495 25.70 4.01 -5.64
N LEU A 496 25.44 3.09 -4.70
CA LEU A 496 26.39 2.10 -4.19
C LEU A 496 26.33 0.76 -4.94
N GLY A 497 25.40 0.60 -5.89
CA GLY A 497 25.27 -0.61 -6.70
C GLY A 497 24.32 -1.70 -6.16
N THR A 498 23.62 -1.43 -5.06
CA THR A 498 22.57 -2.32 -4.50
C THR A 498 21.26 -2.17 -5.28
N LEU A 499 20.55 -3.27 -5.59
CA LEU A 499 19.24 -3.21 -6.26
C LEU A 499 18.16 -2.61 -5.34
N SER A 500 17.59 -1.46 -5.72
CA SER A 500 16.63 -0.71 -4.88
C SER A 500 15.22 -0.63 -5.44
N PHE A 501 15.01 -0.59 -6.75
CA PHE A 501 13.67 -0.50 -7.33
C PHE A 501 13.48 -1.37 -8.57
N ASP A 502 12.22 -1.71 -8.81
CA ASP A 502 11.78 -2.24 -10.09
C ASP A 502 11.71 -1.14 -11.14
N LYS A 503 12.11 -1.48 -12.36
CA LYS A 503 11.95 -0.60 -13.51
C LYS A 503 10.51 -0.76 -14.05
N PRO A 504 9.67 0.29 -13.98
CA PRO A 504 8.34 0.22 -14.56
C PRO A 504 8.43 0.11 -16.08
N LEU A 505 7.48 -0.60 -16.68
CA LEU A 505 7.28 -0.62 -18.13
C LEU A 505 6.85 0.78 -18.61
N VAL A 506 5.95 1.41 -17.85
CA VAL A 506 5.45 2.77 -18.08
C VAL A 506 4.94 3.37 -16.78
N GLN A 507 4.92 4.70 -16.70
CA GLN A 507 4.42 5.48 -15.57
C GLN A 507 3.48 6.57 -16.06
N TYR A 508 2.40 6.79 -15.31
CA TYR A 508 1.40 7.82 -15.58
C TYR A 508 1.08 8.60 -14.31
N ASP A 509 1.23 9.91 -14.35
CA ASP A 509 1.07 10.79 -13.19
C ASP A 509 0.07 11.92 -13.42
N LEU A 510 -0.42 12.51 -12.32
CA LEU A 510 -1.28 13.70 -12.38
C LEU A 510 -0.60 14.83 -13.17
N LYS A 511 -1.41 15.66 -13.83
CA LYS A 511 -0.92 16.89 -14.48
C LYS A 511 -0.97 18.04 -13.47
N ASP A 512 0.07 18.18 -12.67
CA ASP A 512 0.17 19.17 -11.60
C ASP A 512 1.58 19.76 -11.47
N SER A 513 1.93 20.30 -10.30
CA SER A 513 3.25 20.89 -10.03
C SER A 513 4.29 19.87 -9.52
N ILE A 514 3.89 18.63 -9.23
CA ILE A 514 4.71 17.58 -8.64
C ILE A 514 5.22 16.69 -9.78
N SER A 515 6.54 16.68 -10.00
CA SER A 515 7.17 15.86 -11.05
C SER A 515 8.68 15.74 -10.81
N GLY A 516 9.35 14.87 -11.56
CA GLY A 516 10.79 14.65 -11.42
C GLY A 516 11.13 13.69 -10.27
N PHE A 517 12.30 13.89 -9.66
CA PHE A 517 12.73 13.10 -8.51
C PHE A 517 12.23 13.70 -7.21
N PHE A 518 11.88 12.84 -6.27
CA PHE A 518 11.72 13.19 -4.87
C PHE A 518 13.09 13.55 -4.27
N TYR A 519 13.13 14.52 -3.35
CA TYR A 519 14.37 14.97 -2.70
C TYR A 519 14.19 15.01 -1.18
N PRO A 520 14.58 13.96 -0.44
CA PRO A 520 14.67 13.99 1.01
C PRO A 520 15.84 14.87 1.49
N SER A 521 15.99 14.98 2.81
CA SER A 521 17.19 15.54 3.44
C SER A 521 18.46 14.81 3.01
N ALA A 522 19.59 15.50 3.12
CA ALA A 522 20.89 14.94 2.76
C ALA A 522 21.25 13.72 3.63
N ALA A 523 20.86 13.73 4.90
CA ALA A 523 21.10 12.61 5.82
C ALA A 523 20.33 11.36 5.37
N LEU A 524 19.02 11.52 5.10
CA LEU A 524 18.19 10.41 4.64
C LEU A 524 18.62 9.90 3.25
N MET A 525 19.04 10.79 2.35
CA MET A 525 19.59 10.39 1.04
C MET A 525 20.85 9.51 1.16
N GLU A 526 21.77 9.86 2.07
CA GLU A 526 22.96 9.05 2.35
C GLU A 526 22.58 7.69 2.96
N GLN A 527 21.62 7.69 3.89
CA GLN A 527 21.14 6.50 4.58
C GLN A 527 20.52 5.46 3.62
N VAL A 528 19.83 5.89 2.56
CA VAL A 528 19.28 5.00 1.52
C VAL A 528 20.27 4.71 0.37
N GLY A 529 21.54 5.10 0.51
CA GLY A 529 22.59 4.84 -0.47
C GLY A 529 22.45 5.65 -1.77
N GLY A 530 21.86 6.85 -1.70
CA GLY A 530 21.70 7.75 -2.83
C GLY A 530 20.55 7.40 -3.78
N THR A 531 19.71 6.43 -3.42
CA THR A 531 18.50 6.08 -4.17
C THR A 531 17.38 7.10 -3.91
N THR A 532 16.65 7.48 -4.94
CA THR A 532 15.42 8.27 -4.78
C THR A 532 14.30 7.83 -5.72
N TYR A 533 13.09 8.28 -5.43
CA TYR A 533 11.87 7.92 -6.12
C TYR A 533 11.54 8.91 -7.25
N TYR A 534 11.14 8.40 -8.42
CA TYR A 534 10.73 9.23 -9.55
C TYR A 534 9.20 9.41 -9.58
N LEU A 535 8.74 10.65 -9.39
CA LEU A 535 7.34 11.03 -9.22
C LEU A 535 6.56 11.19 -10.54
N GLY A 536 7.27 11.25 -11.68
CA GLY A 536 6.65 11.30 -13.01
C GLY A 536 7.02 12.54 -13.83
N SER A 537 6.28 12.78 -14.91
CA SER A 537 6.55 13.78 -15.95
C SER A 537 5.31 14.57 -16.38
N ASN A 538 4.26 14.60 -15.56
CA ASN A 538 2.95 15.18 -15.85
C ASN A 538 2.28 14.60 -17.11
N THR A 539 2.30 13.29 -17.27
CA THR A 539 1.75 12.64 -18.49
C THR A 539 0.22 12.65 -18.52
N GLY A 540 -0.42 12.77 -17.35
CA GLY A 540 -1.84 12.50 -17.15
C GLY A 540 -2.08 11.03 -16.80
N ILE A 541 -3.13 10.81 -16.02
CA ILE A 541 -3.59 9.49 -15.60
C ILE A 541 -4.34 8.77 -16.72
N ILE A 542 -4.29 7.45 -16.68
CA ILE A 542 -5.04 6.56 -17.56
C ILE A 542 -5.72 5.47 -16.70
N ASN A 543 -6.72 4.80 -17.24
CA ASN A 543 -7.29 3.58 -16.64
C ASN A 543 -7.31 2.38 -17.60
N ARG A 544 -6.57 2.48 -18.72
CA ARG A 544 -6.42 1.42 -19.73
C ARG A 544 -5.06 1.52 -20.40
N PHE A 545 -4.33 0.42 -20.40
CA PHE A 545 -3.01 0.27 -21.02
C PHE A 545 -2.99 -0.92 -21.99
N ILE A 546 -2.37 -0.74 -23.16
CA ILE A 546 -2.13 -1.82 -24.12
C ILE A 546 -0.62 -2.06 -24.21
N ASP A 547 -0.18 -3.28 -23.91
CA ASP A 547 1.19 -3.72 -24.19
C ASP A 547 1.25 -4.44 -25.55
N SER A 548 1.75 -3.72 -26.55
CA SER A 548 1.98 -4.25 -27.90
C SER A 548 3.37 -4.86 -28.11
N THR A 549 4.21 -4.89 -27.06
CA THR A 549 5.57 -5.42 -27.12
C THR A 549 5.69 -6.85 -26.64
N VAL A 550 4.56 -7.46 -26.22
CA VAL A 550 4.49 -8.85 -25.78
C VAL A 550 4.79 -9.82 -26.91
N MET A 551 5.51 -10.89 -26.58
CA MET A 551 5.62 -12.05 -27.46
C MET A 551 4.40 -12.93 -27.27
N LYS A 552 3.65 -13.17 -28.36
CA LYS A 552 2.52 -14.10 -28.33
C LYS A 552 3.00 -15.46 -27.83
N GLY A 553 2.26 -16.10 -26.94
CA GLY A 553 2.54 -17.42 -26.37
C GLY A 553 3.49 -17.41 -25.17
N GLN A 554 4.10 -16.29 -24.83
CA GLN A 554 4.84 -16.13 -23.58
C GLN A 554 3.87 -15.69 -22.50
N THR A 555 3.88 -16.34 -21.34
CA THR A 555 3.14 -15.86 -20.16
C THR A 555 3.82 -14.62 -19.60
N TYR A 556 3.05 -13.56 -19.38
CA TYR A 556 3.49 -12.33 -18.74
C TYR A 556 2.67 -12.07 -17.47
N TYR A 557 3.35 -11.49 -16.49
CA TYR A 557 2.79 -11.05 -15.23
C TYR A 557 2.80 -9.52 -15.20
N TYR A 558 1.69 -8.92 -14.80
CA TYR A 558 1.49 -7.47 -14.74
C TYR A 558 1.09 -7.03 -13.34
N ALA A 559 1.53 -5.83 -12.97
CA ALA A 559 1.05 -5.12 -11.79
C ALA A 559 0.79 -3.65 -12.13
N VAL A 560 -0.28 -3.08 -11.60
CA VAL A 560 -0.55 -1.64 -11.65
C VAL A 560 -0.44 -1.11 -10.23
N CYS A 561 0.63 -0.40 -9.91
CA CYS A 561 0.86 0.11 -8.56
C CYS A 561 0.52 1.60 -8.52
N ALA A 562 -0.44 1.98 -7.67
CA ALA A 562 -0.64 3.38 -7.33
C ALA A 562 0.46 3.85 -6.35
N TYR A 563 0.82 5.12 -6.43
CA TYR A 563 1.82 5.73 -5.55
C TYR A 563 1.43 7.16 -5.17
N ASP A 564 1.96 7.63 -4.04
CA ASP A 564 1.78 8.98 -3.51
C ASP A 564 3.00 9.89 -3.78
N ALA A 565 2.95 11.14 -3.31
CA ALA A 565 4.02 12.11 -3.55
C ALA A 565 5.10 12.16 -2.45
N GLY A 566 4.91 11.46 -1.33
CA GLY A 566 5.68 11.66 -0.10
C GLY A 566 5.58 13.08 0.49
N ASP A 567 6.41 13.37 1.49
CA ASP A 567 6.61 14.72 2.03
C ASP A 567 8.09 14.96 2.32
N ALA A 568 8.75 15.71 1.44
CA ALA A 568 10.18 16.02 1.53
C ALA A 568 10.55 16.87 2.75
N LYS A 569 9.61 17.61 3.35
CA LYS A 569 9.90 18.42 4.55
C LYS A 569 9.89 17.59 5.82
N LEU A 570 9.15 16.49 5.80
CA LEU A 570 9.04 15.55 6.90
C LEU A 570 9.93 14.33 6.69
N ASP A 571 10.78 14.32 5.65
CA ASP A 571 11.62 13.18 5.28
C ASP A 571 10.81 11.89 5.05
N ILE A 572 9.60 12.06 4.54
CA ILE A 572 8.67 10.98 4.22
C ILE A 572 8.82 10.63 2.74
N PHE A 573 9.39 9.46 2.46
CA PHE A 573 9.46 8.95 1.09
C PHE A 573 8.07 8.66 0.51
N PRO A 574 7.92 8.75 -0.82
CA PRO A 574 6.74 8.26 -1.50
C PRO A 574 6.49 6.78 -1.25
N SER A 575 5.24 6.42 -0.97
CA SER A 575 4.82 5.02 -0.87
C SER A 575 4.16 4.53 -2.16
N GLU A 576 4.39 3.27 -2.48
CA GLU A 576 3.89 2.59 -3.68
C GLU A 576 3.21 1.28 -3.28
N ASN A 577 2.14 0.89 -3.99
CA ASN A 577 1.51 -0.40 -3.75
C ASN A 577 2.48 -1.57 -3.95
N SER A 578 2.37 -2.56 -3.08
CA SER A 578 3.03 -3.85 -3.29
C SER A 578 2.47 -4.54 -4.54
N LYS A 579 3.30 -5.43 -5.12
CA LYS A 579 2.95 -6.28 -6.26
C LYS A 579 3.32 -7.71 -5.89
N TYR A 580 2.33 -8.56 -5.75
CA TYR A 580 2.51 -9.93 -5.28
C TYR A 580 1.72 -10.90 -6.16
N ILE A 581 2.39 -11.95 -6.62
CA ILE A 581 1.78 -13.08 -7.30
C ILE A 581 2.39 -14.34 -6.72
N ASP A 582 1.55 -15.21 -6.18
CA ASP A 582 1.98 -16.51 -5.68
C ASP A 582 1.80 -17.57 -6.77
N ARG A 583 2.79 -18.45 -6.90
CA ARG A 583 2.70 -19.65 -7.73
C ARG A 583 2.93 -20.86 -6.84
N THR A 584 1.86 -21.58 -6.56
CA THR A 584 1.89 -22.75 -5.69
C THR A 584 2.77 -23.86 -6.27
N SER A 585 3.17 -24.84 -5.45
CA SER A 585 3.90 -26.04 -5.90
C SER A 585 3.12 -26.89 -6.91
N SER A 586 1.78 -26.76 -6.95
CA SER A 586 0.92 -27.38 -7.97
C SER A 586 0.89 -26.60 -9.29
N GLY A 587 1.50 -25.42 -9.35
CA GLY A 587 1.55 -24.54 -10.52
C GLY A 587 0.36 -23.58 -10.63
N GLN A 588 -0.54 -23.55 -9.64
CA GLN A 588 -1.65 -22.58 -9.60
C GLN A 588 -1.11 -21.18 -9.32
N ILE A 589 -1.58 -20.21 -10.10
CA ILE A 589 -1.22 -18.79 -9.93
C ILE A 589 -2.34 -18.10 -9.15
N VAL A 590 -1.97 -17.41 -8.07
CA VAL A 590 -2.86 -16.58 -7.24
C VAL A 590 -2.38 -15.13 -7.35
N THR A 591 -3.30 -14.24 -7.69
CA THR A 591 -3.03 -12.82 -7.92
C THR A 591 -3.68 -11.97 -6.82
N ASP A 592 -3.04 -10.86 -6.47
CA ASP A 592 -3.62 -9.78 -5.68
C ASP A 592 -4.47 -8.83 -6.57
N ASP A 593 -5.25 -7.93 -5.97
CA ASP A 593 -6.19 -7.02 -6.66
C ASP A 593 -5.51 -6.23 -7.80
N ASN A 594 -4.28 -5.78 -7.58
CA ASN A 594 -3.54 -4.95 -8.52
C ASN A 594 -2.58 -5.73 -9.44
N THR A 595 -2.69 -7.06 -9.46
CA THR A 595 -1.84 -7.94 -10.26
C THR A 595 -2.66 -8.88 -11.13
N GLY A 596 -2.07 -9.34 -12.22
CA GLY A 596 -2.72 -10.22 -13.17
C GLY A 596 -1.70 -10.87 -14.09
N TYR A 597 -2.11 -11.93 -14.78
CA TYR A 597 -1.24 -12.61 -15.75
C TYR A 597 -2.02 -13.00 -16.99
N ILE A 598 -1.32 -13.09 -18.12
CA ILE A 598 -1.91 -13.52 -19.38
C ILE A 598 -0.85 -14.15 -20.27
N THR A 599 -1.27 -15.14 -21.06
CA THR A 599 -0.50 -15.71 -22.17
C THR A 599 -1.15 -15.26 -23.48
N PRO A 600 -0.79 -14.08 -24.02
CA PRO A 600 -1.45 -13.52 -25.20
C PRO A 600 -1.25 -14.45 -26.40
N GLY A 601 -2.35 -14.75 -27.10
CA GLY A 601 -2.37 -15.71 -28.20
C GLY A 601 -2.89 -15.10 -29.49
N PHE A 602 -2.97 -15.90 -30.54
CA PHE A 602 -3.67 -15.47 -31.75
C PHE A 602 -5.18 -15.64 -31.60
N ARG A 603 -5.98 -14.72 -32.16
CA ARG A 603 -7.42 -14.93 -32.31
C ARG A 603 -7.70 -16.15 -33.21
N PRO A 604 -8.76 -16.93 -32.93
CA PRO A 604 -9.24 -17.97 -33.83
C PRO A 604 -9.48 -17.50 -35.27
N THR A 605 -9.37 -18.39 -36.25
CA THR A 605 -9.78 -18.06 -37.63
C THR A 605 -11.24 -17.66 -37.69
N GLY A 606 -11.55 -16.57 -38.38
CA GLY A 606 -12.93 -16.07 -38.49
C GLY A 606 -13.44 -15.29 -37.28
N TYR A 607 -12.61 -14.99 -36.28
CA TYR A 607 -12.98 -14.15 -35.14
C TYR A 607 -13.56 -12.81 -35.58
N ALA A 608 -14.75 -12.49 -35.10
CA ALA A 608 -15.41 -11.19 -35.22
C ALA A 608 -15.55 -10.60 -33.82
N PRO A 609 -14.97 -9.41 -33.54
CA PRO A 609 -15.04 -8.78 -32.23
C PRO A 609 -16.46 -8.34 -31.88
N ALA A 610 -16.69 -7.99 -30.62
CA ALA A 610 -17.97 -7.41 -30.21
C ALA A 610 -18.24 -6.12 -30.99
N LYS A 611 -19.51 -5.77 -31.16
CA LYS A 611 -19.90 -4.54 -31.86
C LYS A 611 -21.10 -3.89 -31.21
N LEU A 612 -21.11 -2.56 -31.23
CA LEU A 612 -22.23 -1.78 -30.74
C LEU A 612 -23.46 -2.02 -31.63
N GLY A 613 -24.60 -2.33 -31.01
CA GLY A 613 -25.90 -2.38 -31.66
C GLY A 613 -26.44 -0.97 -31.95
N LEU A 614 -27.75 -0.87 -32.21
CA LEU A 614 -28.37 0.43 -32.45
C LEU A 614 -28.53 1.21 -31.13
N LEU A 615 -27.98 2.41 -31.09
CA LEU A 615 -28.21 3.38 -30.02
C LEU A 615 -29.52 4.14 -30.28
N GLN A 616 -30.48 4.00 -29.38
CA GLN A 616 -31.81 4.59 -29.47
C GLN A 616 -31.98 5.70 -28.42
N LYS A 617 -32.47 6.85 -28.85
CA LYS A 617 -32.79 8.00 -27.98
C LYS A 617 -34.27 7.98 -27.60
N SER A 618 -34.61 8.44 -26.40
CA SER A 618 -36.01 8.61 -25.98
C SER A 618 -36.79 9.54 -26.94
N ALA A 619 -38.11 9.34 -27.04
CA ALA A 619 -38.96 10.15 -27.93
C ALA A 619 -38.92 11.65 -27.63
N ASN A 620 -38.63 11.99 -26.38
CA ASN A 620 -38.58 13.32 -25.79
C ASN A 620 -37.13 13.80 -25.54
N PHE A 621 -36.15 13.18 -26.22
CA PHE A 621 -34.74 13.56 -26.13
C PHE A 621 -34.49 14.98 -26.65
N ARG A 622 -33.81 15.80 -25.84
CA ARG A 622 -33.51 17.22 -26.09
C ARG A 622 -32.02 17.51 -26.16
N GLY A 623 -31.18 16.77 -25.43
CA GLY A 623 -29.74 16.99 -25.40
C GLY A 623 -29.12 17.01 -26.81
N THR A 624 -28.16 17.91 -27.04
CA THR A 624 -27.44 17.99 -28.32
C THR A 624 -26.07 17.32 -28.26
N GLY A 625 -25.65 16.88 -27.08
CA GLY A 625 -24.40 16.15 -26.89
C GLY A 625 -24.35 14.81 -27.62
N THR A 626 -23.15 14.20 -27.63
CA THR A 626 -22.91 12.90 -28.26
C THR A 626 -22.47 11.87 -27.23
N VAL A 627 -22.80 10.60 -27.50
CA VAL A 627 -22.41 9.46 -26.69
C VAL A 627 -21.65 8.49 -27.57
N GLN A 628 -20.49 8.06 -27.10
CA GLN A 628 -19.71 6.99 -27.71
C GLN A 628 -19.57 5.84 -26.72
N VAL A 629 -19.70 4.62 -27.22
CA VAL A 629 -19.46 3.39 -26.47
C VAL A 629 -18.15 2.82 -26.98
N GLU A 630 -17.16 2.75 -26.11
CA GLU A 630 -15.84 2.20 -26.43
C GLU A 630 -15.77 0.77 -25.90
N LEU A 631 -15.61 -0.20 -26.80
CA LEU A 631 -15.41 -1.61 -26.45
C LEU A 631 -13.95 -1.82 -26.06
N ILE A 632 -13.75 -2.39 -24.87
CA ILE A 632 -12.45 -2.55 -24.22
C ILE A 632 -12.06 -4.03 -24.13
N ASP A 633 -13.01 -4.87 -23.73
CA ASP A 633 -12.82 -6.31 -23.52
C ASP A 633 -14.00 -7.11 -24.07
N ASP A 634 -13.77 -7.78 -25.20
CA ASP A 634 -14.77 -8.65 -25.84
C ASP A 634 -15.21 -9.81 -24.92
N HIS A 635 -14.35 -10.27 -24.00
CA HIS A 635 -14.63 -11.40 -23.12
C HIS A 635 -15.67 -11.05 -22.04
N ALA A 636 -15.65 -9.79 -21.57
CA ALA A 636 -16.56 -9.31 -20.55
C ALA A 636 -17.93 -8.82 -21.10
N VAL A 637 -18.14 -8.86 -22.43
CA VAL A 637 -19.41 -8.47 -23.05
C VAL A 637 -20.45 -9.58 -22.88
N HIS A 638 -21.59 -9.23 -22.28
CA HIS A 638 -22.69 -10.17 -22.05
C HIS A 638 -23.67 -10.19 -23.23
N ALA A 639 -24.03 -11.39 -23.69
CA ALA A 639 -24.99 -11.58 -24.76
C ALA A 639 -26.42 -11.22 -24.32
N ASN A 640 -27.17 -10.52 -25.18
CA ASN A 640 -28.57 -10.12 -24.99
C ASN A 640 -28.83 -9.08 -23.88
N ASN A 641 -27.80 -8.46 -23.30
CA ASN A 641 -28.00 -7.37 -22.34
C ASN A 641 -28.48 -6.10 -23.06
N GLN A 642 -29.34 -5.35 -22.38
CA GLN A 642 -29.76 -4.01 -22.79
C GLN A 642 -29.39 -3.02 -21.71
N TYR A 643 -28.79 -1.91 -22.14
CA TYR A 643 -28.30 -0.88 -21.25
C TYR A 643 -29.09 0.41 -21.44
N GLN A 644 -29.27 1.16 -20.36
CA GLN A 644 -29.84 2.50 -20.37
C GLN A 644 -28.90 3.50 -19.71
N ILE A 645 -28.67 4.61 -20.42
CA ILE A 645 -28.01 5.80 -19.87
C ILE A 645 -29.11 6.76 -19.43
N ALA A 646 -29.02 7.20 -18.19
CA ALA A 646 -29.91 8.20 -17.60
C ALA A 646 -29.11 9.36 -17.02
N PHE A 647 -29.66 10.56 -17.10
CA PHE A 647 -29.01 11.78 -16.61
C PHE A 647 -29.79 12.40 -15.45
N GLN A 648 -29.09 13.13 -14.59
CA GLN A 648 -29.71 14.05 -13.64
C GLN A 648 -29.32 15.48 -14.01
N ASP A 649 -30.16 16.45 -13.65
CA ASP A 649 -29.96 17.85 -14.01
C ASP A 649 -30.36 18.84 -12.91
N THR A 650 -30.00 20.11 -13.13
CA THR A 650 -30.54 21.24 -12.39
C THR A 650 -31.96 21.59 -12.85
N ALA A 651 -32.82 22.07 -11.95
CA ALA A 651 -34.25 22.21 -12.23
C ALA A 651 -34.61 23.09 -13.43
N LEU A 652 -34.16 24.35 -13.46
CA LEU A 652 -34.69 25.35 -14.40
C LEU A 652 -34.04 25.28 -15.79
N GLN A 653 -32.70 25.31 -15.86
CA GLN A 653 -31.96 25.28 -17.13
C GLN A 653 -31.63 23.86 -17.61
N GLY A 654 -31.79 22.83 -16.76
CA GLY A 654 -31.50 21.45 -17.14
C GLY A 654 -30.02 21.14 -17.32
N TYR A 655 -29.12 21.83 -16.62
CA TYR A 655 -27.68 21.52 -16.68
C TYR A 655 -27.41 20.15 -16.07
N THR A 656 -26.76 19.27 -16.83
CA THR A 656 -26.43 17.90 -16.39
C THR A 656 -25.57 17.94 -15.14
N SER A 657 -26.01 17.25 -14.09
CA SER A 657 -25.26 17.14 -12.83
C SER A 657 -24.45 15.85 -12.77
N ASN A 658 -25.03 14.73 -13.21
CA ASN A 658 -24.40 13.42 -13.25
C ASN A 658 -25.13 12.48 -14.23
N TRP A 659 -24.57 11.30 -14.45
CA TRP A 659 -25.15 10.26 -15.28
C TRP A 659 -25.08 8.89 -14.60
N SER A 660 -25.96 7.98 -15.00
CA SER A 660 -25.97 6.60 -14.53
C SER A 660 -26.12 5.65 -15.71
N LEU A 661 -25.50 4.47 -15.59
CA LEU A 661 -25.64 3.36 -16.53
C LEU A 661 -26.32 2.21 -15.82
N ILE A 662 -27.40 1.73 -16.42
CA ILE A 662 -28.32 0.75 -15.85
C ILE A 662 -28.38 -0.45 -16.80
N ASP A 663 -28.23 -1.65 -16.26
CA ASP A 663 -28.56 -2.91 -16.94
C ASP A 663 -30.05 -3.22 -16.77
N LEU A 664 -30.76 -3.41 -17.87
CA LEU A 664 -32.20 -3.62 -17.89
C LEU A 664 -32.61 -5.11 -17.82
N VAL A 665 -31.66 -6.04 -17.93
CA VAL A 665 -31.96 -7.45 -18.24
C VAL A 665 -31.37 -8.43 -17.23
N THR A 666 -30.21 -8.14 -16.66
CA THR A 666 -29.52 -9.05 -15.73
C THR A 666 -30.40 -9.36 -14.50
N PRO A 667 -30.66 -10.64 -14.19
CA PRO A 667 -31.51 -11.03 -13.07
C PRO A 667 -30.74 -11.08 -11.75
N ASP A 668 -31.44 -10.80 -10.65
CA ASP A 668 -30.94 -10.98 -9.29
C ASP A 668 -30.89 -12.46 -8.92
N THR A 669 -29.80 -12.89 -8.29
CA THR A 669 -29.72 -14.16 -7.58
C THR A 669 -30.07 -13.95 -6.12
N VAL A 670 -31.22 -14.46 -5.69
CA VAL A 670 -31.74 -14.32 -4.32
C VAL A 670 -31.65 -15.66 -3.61
N GLN A 671 -30.79 -15.75 -2.60
CA GLN A 671 -30.71 -16.88 -1.68
C GLN A 671 -31.44 -16.57 -0.37
N ILE A 672 -32.16 -17.56 0.14
CA ILE A 672 -32.84 -17.51 1.43
C ILE A 672 -32.21 -18.60 2.32
N PRO A 673 -31.14 -18.27 3.09
CA PRO A 673 -30.37 -19.26 3.84
C PRO A 673 -31.24 -20.13 4.77
N SER A 674 -32.20 -19.50 5.46
CA SER A 674 -33.13 -20.17 6.38
C SER A 674 -34.01 -21.24 5.70
N LEU A 675 -34.21 -21.14 4.39
CA LEU A 675 -34.99 -22.10 3.59
C LEU A 675 -34.12 -22.96 2.67
N SER A 676 -32.80 -22.71 2.63
CA SER A 676 -31.89 -23.32 1.65
C SER A 676 -32.39 -23.21 0.20
N ALA A 677 -33.08 -22.10 -0.11
CA ALA A 677 -33.69 -21.86 -1.41
C ALA A 677 -32.94 -20.76 -2.18
N GLN A 678 -32.82 -20.92 -3.50
CA GLN A 678 -32.23 -19.94 -4.40
C GLN A 678 -33.19 -19.66 -5.56
N TYR A 679 -33.41 -18.38 -5.86
CA TYR A 679 -34.25 -17.90 -6.94
C TYR A 679 -33.43 -17.00 -7.87
N ILE A 680 -33.78 -17.04 -9.16
CA ILE A 680 -33.27 -16.10 -10.17
C ILE A 680 -34.45 -15.20 -10.54
N VAL A 681 -34.37 -13.92 -10.20
CA VAL A 681 -35.49 -12.97 -10.27
C VAL A 681 -35.15 -11.89 -11.28
N LYS A 682 -35.87 -11.85 -12.40
CA LYS A 682 -35.62 -10.82 -13.43
C LYS A 682 -36.04 -9.43 -12.95
N PRO A 683 -35.48 -8.35 -13.52
CA PRO A 683 -35.94 -7.00 -13.22
C PRO A 683 -37.47 -6.87 -13.39
N GLY A 684 -38.16 -6.45 -12.33
CA GLY A 684 -39.62 -6.32 -12.27
C GLY A 684 -40.40 -7.60 -11.96
N GLU A 685 -39.74 -8.77 -11.90
CA GLU A 685 -40.34 -10.03 -11.42
C GLU A 685 -40.43 -10.02 -9.89
N ILE A 686 -41.48 -10.62 -9.33
CA ILE A 686 -41.70 -10.65 -7.88
C ILE A 686 -41.70 -12.10 -7.39
N ILE A 687 -40.91 -12.38 -6.36
CA ILE A 687 -40.96 -13.61 -5.59
C ILE A 687 -41.45 -13.35 -4.16
N THR A 688 -41.95 -14.39 -3.49
CA THR A 688 -42.31 -14.32 -2.07
C THR A 688 -41.08 -14.63 -1.22
N VAL A 689 -40.80 -13.76 -0.24
CA VAL A 689 -39.74 -13.97 0.75
C VAL A 689 -40.34 -13.90 2.15
N PRO A 690 -39.86 -14.69 3.14
CA PRO A 690 -40.31 -14.57 4.51
C PRO A 690 -39.94 -13.18 5.06
N LYS A 691 -40.85 -12.54 5.81
CA LYS A 691 -40.59 -11.25 6.46
C LYS A 691 -39.71 -11.43 7.70
N GLY A 692 -38.74 -10.53 7.91
CA GLY A 692 -37.85 -10.53 9.07
C GLY A 692 -36.75 -11.58 9.01
N VAL A 693 -36.47 -12.10 7.82
CA VAL A 693 -35.45 -13.13 7.57
C VAL A 693 -34.35 -12.52 6.70
N GLU A 694 -33.11 -12.94 6.95
CA GLU A 694 -31.98 -12.60 6.10
C GLU A 694 -32.13 -13.28 4.73
N ILE A 695 -32.02 -12.50 3.67
CA ILE A 695 -31.83 -12.96 2.30
C ILE A 695 -30.48 -12.46 1.81
N VAL A 696 -29.82 -13.25 0.97
CA VAL A 696 -28.57 -12.87 0.30
C VAL A 696 -28.89 -12.61 -1.15
N VAL A 697 -28.69 -11.38 -1.63
CA VAL A 697 -28.97 -11.03 -3.02
C VAL A 697 -27.68 -10.61 -3.72
N ASN A 698 -27.32 -11.32 -4.78
CA ASN A 698 -26.05 -11.13 -5.50
C ASN A 698 -24.82 -11.17 -4.58
N GLY A 699 -24.91 -11.88 -3.44
CA GLY A 699 -23.85 -11.97 -2.42
C GLY A 699 -24.04 -11.06 -1.22
N ASP A 700 -24.93 -10.05 -1.28
CA ASP A 700 -25.15 -9.10 -0.20
C ASP A 700 -26.30 -9.53 0.73
N SER A 701 -25.98 -9.72 2.01
CA SER A 701 -26.95 -10.01 3.06
C SER A 701 -27.82 -8.81 3.40
N ARG A 702 -29.14 -9.02 3.44
CA ARG A 702 -30.11 -8.02 3.90
C ARG A 702 -31.31 -8.67 4.58
N THR A 703 -31.82 -8.03 5.63
CA THR A 703 -33.04 -8.48 6.30
C THR A 703 -34.26 -7.92 5.59
N THR A 704 -35.20 -8.79 5.22
CA THR A 704 -36.45 -8.39 4.57
C THR A 704 -37.41 -7.71 5.55
N ASP A 705 -37.93 -6.55 5.19
CA ASP A 705 -38.99 -5.84 5.92
C ASP A 705 -40.39 -6.17 5.35
N THR A 706 -40.43 -6.77 4.17
CA THR A 706 -41.62 -7.13 3.38
C THR A 706 -41.70 -8.63 3.13
N THR A 707 -42.84 -9.09 2.60
CA THR A 707 -43.07 -10.50 2.23
C THR A 707 -42.78 -10.78 0.75
N ILE A 708 -42.24 -9.80 0.03
CA ILE A 708 -41.97 -9.91 -1.40
C ILE A 708 -40.59 -9.35 -1.71
N TYR A 709 -39.91 -9.96 -2.68
CA TYR A 709 -38.73 -9.39 -3.30
C TYR A 709 -39.02 -9.16 -4.77
N ALA A 710 -38.83 -7.93 -5.22
CA ALA A 710 -38.93 -7.57 -6.64
C ALA A 710 -37.51 -7.46 -7.20
N GLY A 711 -37.23 -8.15 -8.31
CA GLY A 711 -35.95 -8.03 -9.01
C GLY A 711 -35.71 -6.58 -9.42
N THR A 712 -34.52 -6.09 -9.12
CA THR A 712 -34.12 -4.71 -9.44
C THR A 712 -33.30 -4.64 -10.72
N MET A 713 -33.27 -3.47 -11.36
CA MET A 713 -32.30 -3.21 -12.42
C MET A 713 -30.94 -2.93 -11.79
N ASP A 714 -29.86 -3.44 -12.40
CA ASP A 714 -28.52 -3.26 -11.87
C ASP A 714 -27.93 -1.91 -12.31
N THR A 715 -27.50 -1.09 -11.35
CA THR A 715 -26.80 0.16 -11.64
C THR A 715 -25.30 -0.09 -11.73
N LEU A 716 -24.76 -0.13 -12.94
CA LEU A 716 -23.34 -0.42 -13.21
C LEU A 716 -22.44 0.80 -12.97
N VAL A 717 -22.97 1.99 -13.26
CA VAL A 717 -22.36 3.28 -12.93
C VAL A 717 -23.43 4.14 -12.26
N ASN A 718 -23.18 4.57 -11.04
CA ASN A 718 -24.15 5.30 -10.23
C ASN A 718 -23.75 6.76 -10.08
N LYS A 719 -24.53 7.66 -10.70
CA LYS A 719 -24.38 9.13 -10.57
C LYS A 719 -22.94 9.64 -10.76
N SER A 720 -22.24 9.12 -11.75
CA SER A 720 -20.88 9.59 -12.07
C SER A 720 -20.90 11.03 -12.57
N THR A 721 -19.93 11.81 -12.12
CA THR A 721 -19.65 13.17 -12.59
C THR A 721 -18.55 13.20 -13.66
N LYS A 722 -17.93 12.05 -13.96
CA LYS A 722 -16.89 11.92 -14.98
C LYS A 722 -17.55 11.56 -16.32
N PHE A 723 -17.62 12.53 -17.23
CA PHE A 723 -18.35 12.39 -18.50
C PHE A 723 -17.51 11.75 -19.62
N ASN A 724 -16.20 12.00 -19.66
CA ASN A 724 -15.30 11.46 -20.68
C ASN A 724 -13.88 11.26 -20.10
N GLY A 725 -12.97 10.68 -20.89
CA GLY A 725 -11.63 10.29 -20.48
C GLY A 725 -11.63 8.90 -19.84
N GLU A 726 -11.14 8.81 -18.60
CA GLU A 726 -10.96 7.57 -17.85
C GLU A 726 -12.26 7.23 -17.10
N THR A 727 -13.36 7.07 -17.84
CA THR A 727 -14.63 6.60 -17.30
C THR A 727 -14.55 5.10 -16.97
N LYS A 728 -15.40 4.66 -16.03
CA LYS A 728 -15.43 3.27 -15.55
C LYS A 728 -15.74 2.29 -16.69
N VAL A 729 -14.97 1.20 -16.75
CA VAL A 729 -15.20 0.07 -17.64
C VAL A 729 -16.12 -0.92 -16.94
N VAL A 730 -17.24 -1.28 -17.58
CA VAL A 730 -18.22 -2.26 -17.07
C VAL A 730 -18.66 -3.17 -18.21
N HIS A 731 -18.82 -4.47 -17.95
CA HIS A 731 -19.22 -5.46 -18.95
C HIS A 731 -18.45 -5.35 -20.29
N GLY A 732 -17.14 -5.07 -20.20
CA GLY A 732 -16.25 -4.99 -21.35
C GLY A 732 -16.27 -3.68 -22.13
N PHE A 733 -16.99 -2.65 -21.70
CA PHE A 733 -17.03 -1.35 -22.39
C PHE A 733 -16.99 -0.16 -21.44
N ARG A 734 -16.73 1.03 -21.97
CA ARG A 734 -16.91 2.31 -21.25
C ARG A 734 -17.67 3.33 -22.09
N LEU A 735 -18.17 4.36 -21.43
CA LEU A 735 -18.94 5.43 -22.06
C LEU A 735 -18.12 6.73 -22.13
N GLN A 736 -18.14 7.37 -23.29
CA GLN A 736 -17.65 8.73 -23.49
C GLN A 736 -18.84 9.63 -23.81
N LEU A 737 -19.18 10.52 -22.88
CA LEU A 737 -20.30 11.44 -22.95
C LEU A 737 -19.75 12.84 -23.21
N TYR A 738 -19.97 13.35 -24.42
CA TYR A 738 -19.60 14.71 -24.79
C TYR A 738 -20.82 15.60 -24.58
N ASN A 739 -20.98 16.06 -23.33
CA ASN A 739 -22.07 16.94 -22.93
C ASN A 739 -21.86 18.36 -23.44
N GLU A 740 -22.94 19.01 -23.87
CA GLU A 740 -22.95 20.43 -24.23
C GLU A 740 -23.34 21.25 -22.99
N ASP A 741 -22.38 21.46 -22.10
CA ASP A 741 -22.57 22.08 -20.78
C ASP A 741 -22.87 23.58 -20.81
N VAL A 742 -22.69 24.23 -21.97
CA VAL A 742 -23.02 25.65 -22.20
C VAL A 742 -24.13 25.79 -23.24
N ILE A 743 -25.21 26.47 -22.85
CA ILE A 743 -26.31 26.82 -23.76
C ILE A 743 -25.92 28.04 -24.60
N LYS A 744 -25.65 27.82 -25.89
CA LYS A 744 -25.27 28.85 -26.87
C LYS A 744 -25.85 28.51 -28.24
N THR A 745 -25.67 29.37 -29.25
CA THR A 745 -26.12 29.07 -30.61
C THR A 745 -25.40 27.85 -31.19
N ASP A 746 -26.16 26.88 -31.70
CA ASP A 746 -25.70 25.86 -32.62
C ASP A 746 -25.56 26.51 -34.01
N THR A 747 -24.34 26.94 -34.33
CA THR A 747 -24.01 27.65 -35.58
C THR A 747 -24.11 26.75 -36.82
N ALA A 748 -24.11 25.42 -36.66
CA ALA A 748 -24.24 24.50 -37.78
C ALA A 748 -25.69 24.38 -38.27
N LYS A 749 -26.67 24.51 -37.37
CA LYS A 749 -28.10 24.46 -37.71
C LYS A 749 -28.73 25.83 -37.91
N SER A 750 -28.24 26.84 -37.20
CA SER A 750 -28.80 28.19 -37.22
C SER A 750 -28.47 28.90 -38.53
N ARG A 751 -29.50 29.40 -39.22
CA ARG A 751 -29.33 30.05 -40.53
C ARG A 751 -30.52 30.93 -40.89
N PHE A 752 -30.28 31.85 -41.81
CA PHE A 752 -31.34 32.57 -42.50
C PHE A 752 -31.92 31.72 -43.64
N GLU A 753 -33.24 31.82 -43.86
CA GLU A 753 -33.96 31.12 -44.91
C GLU A 753 -34.94 32.08 -45.61
N GLY A 754 -34.83 32.22 -46.94
CA GLY A 754 -35.80 33.01 -47.72
C GLY A 754 -35.78 34.52 -47.48
N ILE A 755 -34.66 35.07 -47.00
CA ILE A 755 -34.48 36.52 -46.80
C ILE A 755 -34.15 37.26 -48.11
N THR A 756 -34.24 38.59 -48.09
CA THR A 756 -33.95 39.45 -49.25
C THR A 756 -32.50 39.88 -49.36
N SER A 757 -31.81 40.05 -48.23
CA SER A 757 -30.41 40.46 -48.22
C SER A 757 -29.47 39.32 -48.63
N SER A 758 -28.48 39.67 -49.47
CA SER A 758 -27.43 38.77 -49.91
C SER A 758 -26.09 39.53 -49.97
N PRO A 759 -25.10 39.21 -49.12
CA PRO A 759 -25.14 38.17 -48.08
C PRO A 759 -26.11 38.53 -46.93
N PRO A 760 -26.55 37.53 -46.14
CA PRO A 760 -27.35 37.77 -44.92
C PRO A 760 -26.64 38.73 -43.94
N PRO A 761 -27.39 39.52 -43.14
CA PRO A 761 -26.78 40.39 -42.15
C PRO A 761 -26.14 39.55 -41.03
N PRO A 762 -24.98 39.97 -40.49
CA PRO A 762 -24.45 39.36 -39.28
C PRO A 762 -25.40 39.56 -38.11
N TYR A 763 -25.53 38.54 -37.27
CA TYR A 763 -26.27 38.62 -36.02
C TYR A 763 -25.44 38.07 -34.86
N ILE A 764 -25.69 38.61 -33.67
CA ILE A 764 -25.12 38.12 -32.41
C ILE A 764 -26.27 37.55 -31.58
N PHE A 765 -26.12 36.33 -31.08
CA PHE A 765 -27.02 35.73 -30.09
C PHE A 765 -26.22 35.47 -28.82
N ARG A 766 -26.68 36.05 -27.71
CA ARG A 766 -26.02 35.93 -26.39
C ARG A 766 -27.01 36.05 -25.27
N VAL A 767 -26.64 35.62 -24.07
CA VAL A 767 -27.42 35.88 -22.84
C VAL A 767 -27.47 37.38 -22.56
N PHE A 768 -28.63 37.87 -22.13
CA PHE A 768 -28.85 39.30 -21.87
C PHE A 768 -28.55 39.69 -20.42
N PRO A 769 -27.90 40.83 -20.13
CA PRO A 769 -26.57 41.21 -20.61
C PRO A 769 -25.50 40.17 -20.18
N PRO A 770 -24.27 40.23 -20.70
CA PRO A 770 -23.16 39.41 -20.19
C PRO A 770 -22.98 39.60 -18.66
N PRO A 771 -22.43 38.59 -17.95
CA PRO A 771 -22.25 38.63 -16.50
C PRO A 771 -21.53 39.90 -16.03
N SER A 772 -22.05 40.57 -15.00
CA SER A 772 -21.57 41.83 -14.45
C SER A 772 -21.70 41.88 -12.92
N SER A 773 -21.26 42.95 -12.28
CA SER A 773 -21.40 43.14 -10.81
C SER A 773 -22.84 43.35 -10.32
N LYS A 774 -23.87 43.21 -11.17
CA LYS A 774 -25.30 43.40 -10.83
C LYS A 774 -26.16 42.21 -11.30
N PRO A 775 -26.20 41.10 -10.54
CA PRO A 775 -26.91 39.86 -10.92
C PRO A 775 -28.41 40.04 -11.19
N SER A 776 -29.06 41.01 -10.56
CA SER A 776 -30.51 41.28 -10.73
C SER A 776 -30.90 41.80 -12.12
N LEU A 777 -29.92 42.16 -12.95
CA LEU A 777 -30.13 42.62 -14.32
C LEU A 777 -29.78 41.56 -15.36
N GLU A 778 -29.19 40.44 -14.92
CA GLU A 778 -28.76 39.32 -15.75
C GLU A 778 -29.94 38.45 -16.17
N GLY A 779 -29.81 37.88 -17.35
CA GLY A 779 -30.74 36.98 -17.98
C GLY A 779 -30.26 35.55 -17.86
N ILE A 780 -31.18 34.62 -18.04
CA ILE A 780 -30.91 33.20 -17.90
C ILE A 780 -30.84 32.52 -19.26
N ALA A 781 -29.82 31.70 -19.48
CA ALA A 781 -29.72 30.91 -20.69
C ALA A 781 -30.73 29.77 -20.63
N MET A 782 -31.67 29.73 -21.59
CA MET A 782 -32.67 28.67 -21.69
C MET A 782 -32.39 27.77 -22.90
N PRO A 783 -32.51 26.44 -22.77
CA PRO A 783 -32.21 25.48 -23.84
C PRO A 783 -33.36 25.42 -24.86
N TYR A 784 -33.75 26.57 -25.41
CA TYR A 784 -34.85 26.71 -26.36
C TYR A 784 -34.34 27.05 -27.75
N ASP A 785 -35.09 26.62 -28.75
CA ASP A 785 -34.87 26.98 -30.16
C ASP A 785 -35.85 28.08 -30.55
N TYR A 786 -35.44 28.98 -31.44
CA TYR A 786 -36.20 30.16 -31.81
C TYR A 786 -36.27 30.36 -33.32
N GLN A 787 -37.34 31.00 -33.78
CA GLN A 787 -37.52 31.44 -35.15
C GLN A 787 -37.96 32.90 -35.18
N PHE A 788 -37.18 33.75 -35.83
CA PHE A 788 -37.66 35.06 -36.26
C PHE A 788 -38.43 34.89 -37.55
N GLU A 789 -39.63 35.46 -37.61
CA GLU A 789 -40.44 35.53 -38.83
C GLU A 789 -40.52 36.97 -39.28
N PHE A 790 -39.90 37.27 -40.41
CA PHE A 790 -39.82 38.63 -40.95
C PHE A 790 -41.00 38.91 -41.89
N SER A 791 -41.48 40.16 -41.88
CA SER A 791 -42.63 40.63 -42.66
C SER A 791 -42.39 42.04 -43.20
N ASN A 792 -43.16 42.40 -44.23
CA ASN A 792 -43.20 43.75 -44.79
C ASN A 792 -44.32 44.61 -44.19
N ALA A 793 -45.13 44.04 -43.28
CA ALA A 793 -46.17 44.71 -42.52
C ALA A 793 -45.93 44.56 -41.02
N ILE A 794 -46.58 45.40 -40.21
CA ILE A 794 -46.57 45.28 -38.75
C ILE A 794 -47.28 43.96 -38.37
N VAL A 795 -46.59 43.10 -37.63
CA VAL A 795 -47.08 41.76 -37.26
C VAL A 795 -47.06 41.50 -35.75
N ASP A 796 -46.38 42.35 -34.98
CA ASP A 796 -46.29 42.24 -33.52
C ASP A 796 -45.94 43.60 -32.89
N THR A 797 -46.06 43.71 -31.56
CA THR A 797 -45.66 44.90 -30.79
C THR A 797 -44.73 44.48 -29.66
N SER A 798 -43.50 45.03 -29.65
CA SER A 798 -42.53 44.76 -28.58
C SER A 798 -43.05 45.26 -27.22
N VAL A 799 -42.61 44.64 -26.13
CA VAL A 799 -43.01 45.09 -24.78
C VAL A 799 -42.06 46.16 -24.23
N ALA A 800 -42.58 47.01 -23.34
CA ALA A 800 -41.77 47.98 -22.63
C ALA A 800 -40.93 47.31 -21.53
N ASP A 801 -39.71 47.81 -21.31
CA ASP A 801 -38.83 47.31 -20.26
C ASP A 801 -37.82 48.39 -19.80
N THR A 802 -37.24 48.20 -18.62
CA THR A 802 -36.19 49.09 -18.08
C THR A 802 -34.86 48.34 -18.04
N LEU A 803 -33.93 48.74 -18.90
CA LEU A 803 -32.62 48.10 -19.06
C LEU A 803 -31.60 48.75 -18.11
N GLY A 804 -31.51 48.26 -16.88
CA GLY A 804 -30.59 48.77 -15.86
C GLY A 804 -31.28 49.59 -14.77
N THR A 805 -30.59 50.59 -14.22
CA THR A 805 -31.17 51.50 -13.21
C THR A 805 -32.36 52.25 -13.80
N ASN A 806 -33.43 52.45 -13.02
CA ASN A 806 -34.66 53.10 -13.49
C ASN A 806 -34.49 54.62 -13.71
N THR A 807 -33.78 54.99 -14.78
CA THR A 807 -33.60 56.35 -15.28
C THR A 807 -34.31 56.49 -16.62
N ALA A 808 -34.64 57.72 -17.03
CA ALA A 808 -35.35 57.97 -18.29
C ALA A 808 -34.60 57.40 -19.52
N GLY A 809 -33.27 57.39 -19.51
CA GLY A 809 -32.45 56.83 -20.60
C GLY A 809 -32.44 55.30 -20.69
N ASN A 810 -32.86 54.60 -19.63
CA ASN A 810 -32.87 53.13 -19.56
C ASN A 810 -34.27 52.54 -19.83
N ARG A 811 -35.31 53.38 -19.98
CA ARG A 811 -36.68 52.95 -20.27
C ARG A 811 -36.85 52.77 -21.78
N VAL A 812 -37.07 51.53 -22.20
CA VAL A 812 -37.42 51.20 -23.59
C VAL A 812 -38.94 51.07 -23.67
N THR A 813 -39.58 51.85 -24.54
CA THR A 813 -41.03 51.78 -24.77
C THR A 813 -41.39 50.71 -25.79
N ALA A 814 -42.63 50.21 -25.70
CA ALA A 814 -43.20 49.31 -26.69
C ALA A 814 -43.20 49.94 -28.10
N LYS A 815 -42.89 49.15 -29.13
CA LYS A 815 -42.87 49.58 -30.53
C LYS A 815 -43.52 48.53 -31.41
N GLU A 816 -44.33 48.98 -32.36
CA GLU A 816 -44.81 48.15 -33.46
C GLU A 816 -43.62 47.67 -34.30
N VAL A 817 -43.58 46.38 -34.63
CA VAL A 817 -42.49 45.75 -35.36
C VAL A 817 -42.99 44.89 -36.50
N THR A 818 -42.12 44.70 -37.50
CA THR A 818 -42.38 43.90 -38.71
C THR A 818 -41.82 42.48 -38.59
N PHE A 819 -41.57 42.00 -37.39
CA PHE A 819 -41.17 40.63 -37.12
C PHE A 819 -41.82 40.13 -35.84
N ARG A 820 -41.92 38.81 -35.71
CA ARG A 820 -42.32 38.13 -34.47
C ARG A 820 -41.35 37.00 -34.17
N VAL A 821 -41.20 36.66 -32.89
CA VAL A 821 -40.27 35.61 -32.45
C VAL A 821 -41.07 34.45 -31.90
N LYS A 822 -40.88 33.26 -32.49
CA LYS A 822 -41.48 32.02 -32.03
C LYS A 822 -40.45 31.20 -31.27
N ASN A 823 -40.77 30.79 -30.05
CA ASN A 823 -40.04 29.74 -29.37
C ASN A 823 -40.50 28.40 -29.96
N LEU A 824 -39.62 27.76 -30.72
CA LEU A 824 -39.89 26.50 -31.39
C LEU A 824 -39.98 25.32 -30.42
N THR A 825 -39.41 25.44 -29.21
CA THR A 825 -39.46 24.41 -28.17
C THR A 825 -40.82 24.39 -27.46
N THR A 826 -41.40 25.55 -27.17
CA THR A 826 -42.74 25.64 -26.55
C THR A 826 -43.88 25.75 -27.57
N GLY A 827 -43.56 26.12 -28.81
CA GLY A 827 -44.52 26.35 -29.89
C GLY A 827 -45.21 27.72 -29.86
N ASN A 828 -44.92 28.56 -28.86
CA ASN A 828 -45.57 29.86 -28.65
C ASN A 828 -44.73 31.02 -29.19
N TYR A 829 -45.39 32.13 -29.54
CA TYR A 829 -44.70 33.41 -29.72
C TYR A 829 -44.31 34.00 -28.37
N ILE A 830 -43.13 34.62 -28.31
CA ILE A 830 -42.58 35.19 -27.08
C ILE A 830 -42.66 36.70 -27.08
N ASN A 831 -42.75 37.29 -25.90
CA ASN A 831 -42.55 38.72 -25.74
C ASN A 831 -41.07 39.06 -25.89
N PHE A 832 -40.80 40.24 -26.43
CA PHE A 832 -39.43 40.76 -26.55
C PHE A 832 -39.42 42.28 -26.46
N VAL A 833 -38.28 42.82 -26.05
CA VAL A 833 -37.98 44.25 -26.03
C VAL A 833 -37.20 44.58 -27.29
N TYR A 834 -37.61 45.64 -28.00
CA TYR A 834 -36.97 46.03 -29.25
C TYR A 834 -36.52 47.49 -29.24
N PHE A 835 -35.27 47.72 -29.61
CA PHE A 835 -34.76 49.07 -29.87
C PHE A 835 -33.64 49.06 -30.90
N LYS A 836 -33.47 50.21 -31.55
CA LYS A 836 -32.46 50.44 -32.58
C LYS A 836 -31.38 51.37 -32.04
N THR A 837 -30.13 51.07 -32.35
CA THR A 837 -28.95 51.86 -31.96
C THR A 837 -28.02 52.05 -33.16
N GLY A 838 -27.09 53.00 -33.04
CA GLY A 838 -26.08 53.31 -34.07
C GLY A 838 -26.41 54.57 -34.88
N THR A 839 -25.37 55.35 -35.19
CA THR A 839 -25.47 56.63 -35.93
C THR A 839 -24.98 56.50 -37.37
N VAL A 840 -23.91 55.71 -37.60
CA VAL A 840 -23.32 55.44 -38.93
C VAL A 840 -23.63 54.02 -39.44
N SER A 841 -24.00 53.13 -38.52
CA SER A 841 -24.46 51.77 -38.75
C SER A 841 -25.79 51.57 -38.03
N THR A 842 -26.49 50.46 -38.30
CA THR A 842 -27.74 50.14 -37.62
C THR A 842 -27.59 48.83 -36.86
N SER A 843 -27.96 48.83 -35.58
CA SER A 843 -28.08 47.62 -34.76
C SER A 843 -29.50 47.48 -34.21
N HIS A 844 -30.19 46.42 -34.62
CA HIS A 844 -31.50 46.04 -34.10
C HIS A 844 -31.29 45.10 -32.92
N ASN A 845 -31.63 45.56 -31.71
CA ASN A 845 -31.52 44.76 -30.49
C ASN A 845 -32.89 44.18 -30.15
N VAL A 846 -32.94 42.86 -29.99
CA VAL A 846 -34.14 42.11 -29.63
C VAL A 846 -33.83 41.29 -28.39
N ILE A 847 -34.35 41.73 -27.24
CA ILE A 847 -34.15 41.05 -25.96
C ILE A 847 -35.38 40.21 -25.67
N PHE A 848 -35.21 38.92 -25.52
CA PHE A 848 -36.28 37.99 -25.20
C PHE A 848 -36.74 38.18 -23.76
N LYS A 849 -38.06 38.22 -23.58
CA LYS A 849 -38.72 38.32 -22.27
C LYS A 849 -39.76 37.22 -22.19
N GLU A 850 -39.37 36.11 -21.56
CA GLU A 850 -40.12 34.86 -21.54
C GLU A 850 -40.69 34.61 -20.16
N GLU A 851 -41.88 34.01 -20.09
CA GLU A 851 -42.47 33.56 -18.84
C GLU A 851 -42.08 32.11 -18.60
N ILE A 852 -41.34 31.86 -17.52
CA ILE A 852 -40.80 30.55 -17.17
C ILE A 852 -41.32 30.24 -15.76
N GLU A 853 -42.08 29.15 -15.65
CA GLU A 853 -42.76 28.75 -14.40
C GLU A 853 -43.60 29.89 -13.76
N GLY A 854 -44.23 30.73 -14.59
CA GLY A 854 -45.06 31.86 -14.14
C GLY A 854 -44.28 33.13 -13.76
N THR A 855 -42.95 33.15 -13.93
CA THR A 855 -42.10 34.31 -13.65
C THR A 855 -41.49 34.86 -14.94
N PRO A 856 -41.57 36.18 -15.22
CA PRO A 856 -40.97 36.77 -16.41
C PRO A 856 -39.46 36.93 -16.25
N TYR A 857 -38.69 36.30 -17.12
CA TYR A 857 -37.23 36.42 -17.20
C TYR A 857 -36.81 37.08 -18.51
N ARG A 858 -35.64 37.72 -18.47
CA ARG A 858 -34.89 38.02 -19.68
C ARG A 858 -34.02 36.81 -19.99
N THR A 859 -33.98 36.37 -21.24
CA THR A 859 -33.20 35.18 -21.63
C THR A 859 -32.05 35.58 -22.54
N PHE A 860 -32.33 35.79 -23.83
CA PHE A 860 -31.33 36.09 -24.84
C PHE A 860 -31.47 37.50 -25.42
N ASN A 861 -30.39 38.01 -25.98
CA ASN A 861 -30.35 39.22 -26.79
C ASN A 861 -29.84 38.86 -28.18
N VAL A 862 -30.64 39.19 -29.18
CA VAL A 862 -30.32 39.02 -30.60
C VAL A 862 -30.07 40.38 -31.21
N ILE A 863 -28.87 40.58 -31.76
CA ILE A 863 -28.45 41.86 -32.33
C ILE A 863 -28.19 41.67 -33.82
N PHE A 864 -29.03 42.23 -34.67
CA PHE A 864 -28.79 42.26 -36.12
C PHE A 864 -28.00 43.51 -36.48
N GLN A 865 -26.91 43.36 -37.22
CA GLN A 865 -25.98 44.43 -37.55
C GLN A 865 -25.99 44.73 -39.05
N TYR A 866 -26.17 46.02 -39.38
CA TYR A 866 -26.15 46.52 -40.75
C TYR A 866 -25.12 47.63 -40.87
N GLY A 867 -24.30 47.58 -41.92
CA GLY A 867 -23.20 48.53 -42.15
C GLY A 867 -23.66 49.95 -42.54
N THR A 868 -24.95 50.18 -42.72
CA THR A 868 -25.53 51.48 -43.12
C THR A 868 -26.43 52.05 -42.03
N ALA A 869 -26.42 53.38 -41.93
CA ALA A 869 -27.34 54.10 -41.06
C ALA A 869 -28.79 53.93 -41.55
N ASN A 870 -29.71 53.72 -40.61
CA ASN A 870 -31.12 53.55 -40.85
C ASN A 870 -31.56 52.37 -41.75
N ALA A 871 -30.74 51.31 -41.83
CA ALA A 871 -31.16 50.07 -42.48
C ALA A 871 -32.44 49.50 -41.82
N PRO A 872 -33.42 49.01 -42.60
CA PRO A 872 -34.52 48.22 -42.08
C PRO A 872 -34.04 46.80 -41.73
N ILE A 873 -34.73 46.15 -40.79
CA ILE A 873 -34.60 44.70 -40.58
C ILE A 873 -35.17 43.95 -41.81
N GLU A 874 -34.83 42.67 -41.97
CA GLU A 874 -35.36 41.85 -43.08
C GLU A 874 -36.89 41.94 -43.20
N SER A 875 -37.40 41.92 -44.44
CA SER A 875 -38.81 42.13 -44.76
C SER A 875 -39.59 40.87 -45.14
N GLN A 876 -38.90 39.72 -45.22
CA GLN A 876 -39.48 38.40 -45.43
C GLN A 876 -38.47 37.31 -45.04
N GLY A 877 -38.94 36.07 -44.95
CA GLY A 877 -38.11 34.92 -44.60
C GLY A 877 -37.96 34.73 -43.10
N PHE A 878 -36.99 33.90 -42.71
CA PHE A 878 -36.79 33.46 -41.34
C PHE A 878 -35.33 33.54 -40.92
N LEU A 879 -35.08 33.77 -39.63
CA LEU A 879 -33.84 33.35 -38.96
C LEU A 879 -34.19 32.23 -37.99
N ARG A 880 -33.68 31.02 -38.24
CA ARG A 880 -33.76 29.91 -37.29
C ARG A 880 -32.53 29.94 -36.39
N ILE A 881 -32.74 29.95 -35.09
CA ILE A 881 -31.71 29.87 -34.07
C ILE A 881 -31.93 28.58 -33.30
N TYR A 882 -31.00 27.65 -33.44
CA TYR A 882 -30.93 26.46 -32.62
C TYR A 882 -29.92 26.68 -31.51
N THR A 883 -30.19 26.13 -30.33
CA THR A 883 -29.26 26.16 -29.19
C THR A 883 -28.64 24.79 -28.93
N THR A 884 -27.39 24.79 -28.47
CA THR A 884 -26.79 23.62 -27.79
C THR A 884 -27.50 23.38 -26.46
N LYS A 885 -27.73 22.12 -26.12
CA LYS A 885 -28.51 21.71 -24.95
C LYS A 885 -27.75 20.63 -24.16
N PRO A 886 -27.53 20.83 -22.86
CA PRO A 886 -26.98 19.78 -22.00
C PRO A 886 -27.93 18.58 -21.97
N PHE A 887 -27.39 17.40 -21.65
CA PHE A 887 -28.23 16.25 -21.33
C PHE A 887 -29.05 16.54 -20.06
N ASN A 888 -30.29 16.09 -20.03
CA ASN A 888 -31.20 16.39 -18.92
C ASN A 888 -31.95 15.13 -18.44
N ARG A 889 -32.74 15.25 -17.38
CA ARG A 889 -33.43 14.12 -16.74
C ARG A 889 -34.43 13.37 -17.63
N VAL A 890 -34.87 13.98 -18.73
CA VAL A 890 -35.78 13.33 -19.69
C VAL A 890 -35.05 12.67 -20.85
N ASP A 891 -33.75 12.94 -21.00
CA ASP A 891 -32.88 12.29 -21.95
C ASP A 891 -32.55 10.89 -21.46
N GLN A 892 -32.92 9.89 -22.25
CA GLN A 892 -32.55 8.50 -22.02
C GLN A 892 -32.02 7.92 -23.33
N ILE A 893 -30.99 7.10 -23.20
CA ILE A 893 -30.38 6.40 -24.33
C ILE A 893 -30.35 4.93 -24.00
N THR A 894 -30.91 4.10 -24.87
CA THR A 894 -30.83 2.65 -24.77
C THR A 894 -29.98 2.07 -25.88
N PHE A 895 -29.21 1.02 -25.56
CA PHE A 895 -28.40 0.31 -26.55
C PHE A 895 -28.17 -1.13 -26.11
N SER A 896 -27.67 -1.95 -27.03
CA SER A 896 -27.21 -3.31 -26.80
C SER A 896 -25.84 -3.49 -27.46
N ILE A 897 -25.11 -4.51 -27.05
CA ILE A 897 -23.84 -4.89 -27.66
C ILE A 897 -23.98 -6.32 -28.16
N ASP A 898 -23.66 -6.52 -29.43
CA ASP A 898 -23.56 -7.87 -29.98
C ASP A 898 -22.21 -8.46 -29.52
N PRO A 899 -22.20 -9.63 -28.87
CA PRO A 899 -20.97 -10.25 -28.37
C PRO A 899 -20.06 -10.71 -29.51
N ALA A 900 -18.79 -10.98 -29.18
CA ALA A 900 -17.85 -11.58 -30.12
C ALA A 900 -18.36 -12.95 -30.64
N SER A 901 -17.98 -13.30 -31.86
CA SER A 901 -18.46 -14.53 -32.51
C SER A 901 -17.48 -15.04 -33.58
N ILE A 902 -17.71 -16.25 -34.08
CA ILE A 902 -16.98 -16.79 -35.24
C ILE A 902 -17.83 -16.60 -36.50
N ASN A 903 -17.27 -15.90 -37.49
CA ASN A 903 -17.77 -15.89 -38.84
C ASN A 903 -17.24 -17.11 -39.61
N ASN A 904 -18.11 -18.10 -39.81
CA ASN A 904 -17.75 -19.38 -40.44
C ASN A 904 -17.23 -19.24 -41.88
N ASP A 905 -17.69 -18.24 -42.64
CA ASP A 905 -17.24 -18.04 -44.02
C ASP A 905 -15.82 -17.45 -44.05
N LEU A 906 -15.52 -16.51 -43.15
CA LEU A 906 -14.17 -15.99 -42.96
C LEU A 906 -13.24 -17.08 -42.40
N ALA A 907 -13.71 -17.88 -41.44
CA ALA A 907 -12.95 -18.98 -40.87
C ALA A 907 -12.52 -19.99 -41.95
N LYS A 908 -13.42 -20.31 -42.89
CA LYS A 908 -13.13 -21.19 -44.05
C LYS A 908 -11.98 -20.67 -44.91
N SER A 909 -11.99 -19.38 -45.23
CA SER A 909 -10.91 -18.77 -46.02
C SER A 909 -9.58 -18.70 -45.27
N ASP A 910 -9.63 -18.72 -43.94
CA ASP A 910 -8.47 -18.49 -43.09
C ASP A 910 -7.82 -19.78 -42.53
N LEU A 911 -8.36 -20.97 -42.83
CA LEU A 911 -7.82 -22.26 -42.35
C LEU A 911 -6.33 -22.46 -42.67
N ASP A 912 -5.83 -21.90 -43.77
CA ASP A 912 -4.42 -22.00 -44.14
C ASP A 912 -3.48 -21.19 -43.23
N LYS A 913 -4.01 -20.26 -42.43
CA LYS A 913 -3.25 -19.49 -41.44
C LYS A 913 -2.93 -20.29 -40.18
N ILE A 914 -3.55 -21.45 -39.98
CA ILE A 914 -3.25 -22.35 -38.86
C ILE A 914 -1.83 -22.89 -39.00
N LYS A 915 -1.02 -22.73 -37.96
CA LYS A 915 0.40 -23.10 -37.92
C LYS A 915 0.76 -23.73 -36.59
N VAL A 916 1.91 -24.42 -36.57
CA VAL A 916 2.57 -24.89 -35.36
C VAL A 916 3.74 -23.96 -35.07
N VAL A 917 3.89 -23.52 -33.83
CA VAL A 917 4.95 -22.61 -33.38
C VAL A 917 5.56 -23.11 -32.07
N PRO A 918 6.90 -23.15 -31.93
CA PRO A 918 7.89 -23.01 -33.01
C PRO A 918 7.86 -24.22 -33.96
N ASN A 919 8.24 -24.01 -35.23
CA ASN A 919 8.38 -25.09 -36.20
C ASN A 919 9.54 -24.77 -37.18
N PRO A 920 10.68 -25.49 -37.10
CA PRO A 920 10.93 -26.60 -36.18
C PRO A 920 11.04 -26.16 -34.72
N TYR A 921 10.68 -27.04 -33.80
CA TYR A 921 11.05 -26.94 -32.39
C TYR A 921 12.48 -27.45 -32.21
N VAL A 922 13.36 -26.68 -31.58
CA VAL A 922 14.80 -27.01 -31.45
C VAL A 922 15.20 -26.95 -29.98
N VAL A 923 15.15 -28.08 -29.28
CA VAL A 923 15.52 -28.25 -27.86
C VAL A 923 14.72 -27.45 -26.83
N THR A 924 14.66 -26.12 -26.97
CA THR A 924 13.99 -25.14 -26.11
C THR A 924 13.59 -23.91 -26.92
N HIS A 925 12.68 -23.10 -26.38
CA HIS A 925 12.25 -21.84 -26.98
C HIS A 925 12.09 -20.76 -25.90
N VAL A 926 12.34 -19.50 -26.27
CA VAL A 926 12.33 -18.36 -25.33
C VAL A 926 10.99 -18.15 -24.61
N ALA A 927 9.88 -18.59 -25.21
CA ALA A 927 8.55 -18.47 -24.61
C ALA A 927 8.19 -19.59 -23.62
N GLU A 928 9.05 -20.62 -23.48
CA GLU A 928 8.83 -21.65 -22.47
C GLU A 928 9.00 -21.05 -21.06
N SER A 929 8.18 -21.51 -20.11
CA SER A 929 8.24 -21.02 -18.74
C SER A 929 9.62 -21.27 -18.13
N ARG A 930 10.13 -20.28 -17.38
CA ARG A 930 11.30 -20.48 -16.53
C ARG A 930 11.01 -21.53 -15.46
N LEU A 931 12.07 -22.19 -14.99
CA LEU A 931 12.02 -23.07 -13.83
C LEU A 931 11.48 -22.27 -12.62
N SER A 932 10.77 -22.94 -11.72
CA SER A 932 10.38 -22.32 -10.45
C SER A 932 11.63 -21.87 -9.68
N SER A 933 11.52 -20.82 -8.88
CA SER A 933 12.59 -20.36 -7.97
C SER A 933 13.08 -21.47 -7.00
N THR A 934 12.24 -22.48 -6.74
CA THR A 934 12.59 -23.66 -5.92
C THR A 934 13.36 -24.73 -6.69
N GLN A 935 13.48 -24.60 -8.01
CA GLN A 935 14.12 -25.57 -8.90
C GLN A 935 15.41 -24.98 -9.46
N THR A 936 16.54 -25.38 -8.88
CA THR A 936 17.89 -24.89 -9.23
C THR A 936 18.49 -25.56 -10.46
N SER A 937 17.94 -26.70 -10.91
CA SER A 937 18.40 -27.41 -12.10
C SER A 937 17.30 -28.24 -12.76
N GLY A 938 17.47 -28.57 -14.05
CA GLY A 938 16.51 -29.36 -14.82
C GLY A 938 16.16 -28.70 -16.16
N ARG A 939 15.21 -29.31 -16.88
CA ARG A 939 14.58 -28.70 -18.06
C ARG A 939 13.15 -28.35 -17.66
N GLY A 940 12.72 -27.12 -17.95
CA GLY A 940 11.32 -26.73 -17.79
C GLY A 940 10.38 -27.57 -18.65
N GLU A 941 9.08 -27.33 -18.52
CA GLU A 941 8.09 -27.96 -19.39
C GLU A 941 8.31 -27.53 -20.85
N ARG A 942 8.39 -28.52 -21.75
CA ARG A 942 8.59 -28.29 -23.18
C ARG A 942 7.26 -28.15 -23.87
N GLU A 943 7.13 -27.20 -24.77
CA GLU A 943 5.85 -26.99 -25.44
C GLU A 943 5.97 -26.49 -26.88
N ILE A 944 4.98 -26.88 -27.68
CA ILE A 944 4.63 -26.23 -28.93
C ILE A 944 3.15 -25.85 -28.90
N ARG A 945 2.75 -24.93 -29.78
CA ARG A 945 1.34 -24.55 -29.91
C ARG A 945 0.84 -24.60 -31.34
N PHE A 946 -0.44 -24.90 -31.46
CA PHE A 946 -1.21 -24.78 -32.69
C PHE A 946 -1.98 -23.46 -32.65
N THR A 947 -1.73 -22.57 -33.61
CA THR A 947 -2.25 -21.18 -33.56
C THR A 947 -3.52 -21.02 -34.39
N ARG A 948 -4.42 -20.13 -33.97
CA ARG A 948 -5.65 -19.72 -34.68
C ARG A 948 -6.71 -20.82 -34.84
N ILE A 949 -6.71 -21.80 -33.96
CA ILE A 949 -7.69 -22.88 -33.95
C ILE A 949 -9.07 -22.31 -33.62
N PRO A 950 -10.12 -22.58 -34.42
CA PRO A 950 -11.49 -22.20 -34.09
C PRO A 950 -12.08 -23.06 -32.96
N PRO A 951 -13.00 -22.51 -32.14
CA PRO A 951 -13.67 -23.27 -31.08
C PRO A 951 -14.49 -24.44 -31.64
N GLY A 952 -14.64 -25.52 -30.87
CA GLY A 952 -15.23 -26.79 -31.29
C GLY A 952 -14.28 -27.68 -32.09
N SER A 953 -13.01 -27.31 -32.28
CA SER A 953 -12.07 -28.05 -33.12
C SER A 953 -11.37 -29.19 -32.39
N LYS A 954 -11.06 -30.25 -33.14
CA LYS A 954 -10.22 -31.36 -32.69
C LYS A 954 -8.90 -31.37 -33.45
N ILE A 955 -7.79 -31.44 -32.73
CA ILE A 955 -6.43 -31.58 -33.28
C ILE A 955 -5.94 -33.00 -33.02
N SER A 956 -5.64 -33.74 -34.08
CA SER A 956 -5.04 -35.09 -33.99
C SER A 956 -3.62 -35.06 -34.53
N ILE A 957 -2.67 -35.52 -33.71
CA ILE A 957 -1.23 -35.53 -34.01
C ILE A 957 -0.80 -36.96 -34.32
N PHE A 958 -0.12 -37.15 -35.45
CA PHE A 958 0.33 -38.46 -35.94
C PHE A 958 1.83 -38.50 -36.21
N THR A 959 2.41 -39.69 -36.08
CA THR A 959 3.73 -39.97 -36.65
C THR A 959 3.65 -40.01 -38.19
N VAL A 960 4.77 -39.93 -38.90
CA VAL A 960 4.80 -40.12 -40.37
C VAL A 960 4.32 -41.50 -40.84
N ARG A 961 4.19 -42.48 -39.93
CA ARG A 961 3.63 -43.81 -40.19
C ARG A 961 2.10 -43.85 -40.03
N GLY A 962 1.48 -42.76 -39.57
CA GLY A 962 0.04 -42.67 -39.33
C GLY A 962 -0.42 -43.16 -37.95
N GLU A 963 0.50 -43.36 -37.00
CA GLU A 963 0.15 -43.72 -35.61
C GLU A 963 -0.27 -42.46 -34.85
N LEU A 964 -1.41 -42.53 -34.13
CA LEU A 964 -1.90 -41.43 -33.32
C LEU A 964 -1.01 -41.26 -32.07
N VAL A 965 -0.57 -40.03 -31.83
CA VAL A 965 0.32 -39.66 -30.72
C VAL A 965 -0.46 -38.95 -29.63
N LYS A 966 -1.31 -38.00 -30.01
CA LYS A 966 -2.09 -37.16 -29.10
C LYS A 966 -3.33 -36.60 -29.80
N THR A 967 -4.41 -36.48 -29.04
CA THR A 967 -5.60 -35.68 -29.42
C THR A 967 -5.73 -34.49 -28.48
N LEU A 968 -5.98 -33.31 -29.04
CA LEU A 968 -6.25 -32.06 -28.30
C LEU A 968 -7.59 -31.50 -28.77
N ASN A 969 -8.35 -30.89 -27.87
CA ASN A 969 -9.61 -30.23 -28.17
C ASN A 969 -9.50 -28.73 -27.87
N HIS A 970 -10.31 -27.93 -28.53
CA HIS A 970 -10.29 -26.48 -28.36
C HIS A 970 -11.69 -25.88 -28.48
N ASP A 971 -12.13 -25.18 -27.44
CA ASP A 971 -13.45 -24.55 -27.35
C ASP A 971 -13.39 -23.06 -26.99
N ASP A 972 -12.19 -22.46 -26.92
CA ASP A 972 -12.03 -21.04 -26.57
C ASP A 972 -12.32 -20.14 -27.78
N LEU A 973 -13.18 -19.14 -27.57
CA LEU A 973 -13.57 -18.17 -28.60
C LEU A 973 -12.55 -17.03 -28.77
N PHE A 974 -11.81 -16.71 -27.70
CA PHE A 974 -10.99 -15.51 -27.58
C PHE A 974 -9.51 -15.82 -27.80
N VAL A 975 -9.03 -16.98 -27.40
CA VAL A 975 -7.66 -17.46 -27.63
C VAL A 975 -7.72 -18.64 -28.59
N GLY A 976 -7.12 -18.55 -29.78
CA GLY A 976 -7.07 -19.65 -30.75
C GLY A 976 -5.80 -20.51 -30.63
N ASP A 977 -5.02 -20.35 -29.58
CA ASP A 977 -3.78 -21.10 -29.38
C ASP A 977 -4.04 -22.34 -28.51
N VAL A 978 -3.58 -23.50 -28.99
CA VAL A 978 -3.70 -24.79 -28.27
C VAL A 978 -2.30 -25.32 -27.99
N TYR A 979 -2.00 -25.54 -26.72
CA TYR A 979 -0.67 -25.95 -26.26
C TYR A 979 -0.54 -27.48 -26.20
N TRP A 980 0.65 -27.98 -26.53
CA TRP A 980 1.01 -29.38 -26.39
C TRP A 980 2.38 -29.51 -25.72
N ASN A 981 2.39 -30.18 -24.56
CA ASN A 981 3.58 -30.43 -23.74
C ASN A 981 4.54 -31.51 -24.30
N LEU A 982 4.41 -31.85 -25.58
CA LEU A 982 5.21 -32.87 -26.25
C LEU A 982 5.15 -34.26 -25.61
N ARG A 983 4.04 -34.59 -24.93
CA ARG A 983 3.77 -35.94 -24.41
C ARG A 983 2.66 -36.66 -25.15
N THR A 984 2.77 -37.98 -25.25
CA THR A 984 1.75 -38.86 -25.83
C THR A 984 0.47 -38.89 -24.98
N GLU A 985 -0.56 -39.59 -25.46
CA GLU A 985 -1.75 -39.90 -24.63
C GLU A 985 -1.39 -40.67 -23.34
N GLU A 986 -0.35 -41.49 -23.39
CA GLU A 986 0.17 -42.28 -22.26
C GLU A 986 1.12 -41.46 -21.36
N ASN A 987 1.21 -40.14 -21.57
CA ASN A 987 2.08 -39.23 -20.81
C ASN A 987 3.59 -39.54 -20.95
N LEU A 988 4.00 -40.14 -22.08
CA LEU A 988 5.40 -40.39 -22.43
C LEU A 988 5.95 -39.29 -23.33
N ASP A 989 7.22 -38.95 -23.17
CA ASP A 989 7.89 -38.00 -24.06
C ASP A 989 7.94 -38.49 -25.50
N VAL A 990 7.60 -37.62 -26.45
CA VAL A 990 7.71 -37.93 -27.88
C VAL A 990 9.16 -37.91 -28.36
N ALA A 991 9.47 -38.74 -29.36
CA ALA A 991 10.79 -38.74 -30.01
C ALA A 991 10.98 -37.52 -30.92
N PHE A 992 12.23 -37.09 -31.09
CA PHE A 992 12.58 -36.10 -32.11
C PHE A 992 12.31 -36.65 -33.52
N GLY A 993 11.70 -35.86 -34.38
CA GLY A 993 11.24 -36.32 -35.70
C GLY A 993 10.21 -35.39 -36.34
N VAL A 994 9.69 -35.82 -37.49
CA VAL A 994 8.62 -35.12 -38.20
C VAL A 994 7.26 -35.73 -37.81
N TYR A 995 6.29 -34.87 -37.58
CA TYR A 995 4.92 -35.22 -37.23
C TYR A 995 3.94 -34.55 -38.18
N VAL A 996 2.75 -35.15 -38.31
CA VAL A 996 1.63 -34.63 -39.10
C VAL A 996 0.50 -34.28 -38.14
N PHE A 997 -0.16 -33.15 -38.33
CA PHE A 997 -1.37 -32.81 -37.57
C PHE A 997 -2.56 -32.61 -38.49
N VAL A 998 -3.73 -32.97 -37.98
CA VAL A 998 -5.03 -32.78 -38.62
C VAL A 998 -5.90 -31.97 -37.66
N VAL A 999 -6.32 -30.78 -38.09
CA VAL A 999 -7.34 -29.99 -37.40
C VAL A 999 -8.66 -30.23 -38.10
N ASP A 1000 -9.64 -30.73 -37.36
CA ASP A 1000 -11.01 -30.90 -37.80
C ASP A 1000 -11.89 -29.87 -37.09
N ALA A 1001 -12.38 -28.88 -37.84
CA ALA A 1001 -13.17 -27.76 -37.34
C ALA A 1001 -14.63 -27.89 -37.85
N PRO A 1002 -15.59 -28.27 -36.99
CA PRO A 1002 -16.97 -28.51 -37.39
C PRO A 1002 -17.61 -27.30 -38.09
N GLY A 1003 -18.24 -27.51 -39.25
CA GLY A 1003 -18.90 -26.45 -40.03
C GLY A 1003 -17.97 -25.48 -40.77
N ILE A 1004 -16.65 -25.55 -40.51
CA ILE A 1004 -15.61 -24.72 -41.12
C ILE A 1004 -14.81 -25.56 -42.13
N GLY A 1005 -14.16 -26.65 -41.72
CA GLY A 1005 -13.40 -27.52 -42.62
C GLY A 1005 -12.24 -28.24 -41.93
N THR A 1006 -11.35 -28.85 -42.73
CA THR A 1006 -10.22 -29.63 -42.22
C THR A 1006 -8.89 -29.05 -42.71
N LYS A 1007 -7.89 -28.94 -41.82
CA LYS A 1007 -6.51 -28.53 -42.14
C LYS A 1007 -5.54 -29.68 -41.84
N ILE A 1008 -4.67 -29.99 -42.79
CA ILE A 1008 -3.59 -30.98 -42.62
C ILE A 1008 -2.25 -30.30 -42.90
N SER A 1009 -1.27 -30.47 -42.01
CA SER A 1009 0.09 -29.99 -42.22
C SER A 1009 1.10 -30.76 -41.34
N LYS A 1010 2.39 -30.39 -41.41
CA LYS A 1010 3.51 -31.07 -40.76
C LYS A 1010 4.38 -30.13 -39.93
N PHE A 1011 5.04 -30.66 -38.90
CA PHE A 1011 6.02 -29.96 -38.09
C PHE A 1011 7.17 -30.89 -37.68
N ALA A 1012 8.28 -30.32 -37.22
CA ALA A 1012 9.47 -31.09 -36.83
C ALA A 1012 9.93 -30.73 -35.41
N LEU A 1013 10.38 -31.75 -34.68
CA LEU A 1013 11.03 -31.65 -33.38
C LEU A 1013 12.50 -32.07 -33.53
N ILE A 1014 13.44 -31.20 -33.15
CA ILE A 1014 14.89 -31.37 -33.33
C ILE A 1014 15.59 -31.33 -31.98
N LYS A 1015 16.60 -32.19 -31.82
CA LYS A 1015 17.47 -32.28 -30.63
C LYS A 1015 18.75 -31.48 -30.79
#